data_AF-A0A2C6KUA9-F1
#
_entry.id   AF-A0A2C6KUA9-F1
#
_cell.length_a   1.000
_cell.length_b   1.000
_cell.length_c   1.000
_cell.angle_alpha   90.00
_cell.angle_beta   90.00
_cell.angle_gamma   90.00
#
_symmetry.space_group_name_H-M   'P 1'
#
loop_
_entity.id
_entity.type
_entity.pdbx_description
1 polymer ?
#
loop_
_entity_poly.entity_id
_entity_poly.type
_entity_poly.pdbx_seq_one_letter_code
_entity_poly.pdbx_strand_id
1 'polypeptide(L)'
;MRVCTGLGPHRLSRSPVMRTSDTPLEAPIQHHGGGPDSLGERRRPYSFLSGGGQENPWSAIPTFSNFVRRYNIPEVHGSGIYVDLGRDTEGYREVAGRCPVFGKTIRLHQPAGYGNNFLDDLPSAADASRKPLPGGFNSPHVYSSGMKLSPVDDSLLVSRLGAEAPKTAIGRCALYAYSTTAINPTTGAFSTYKYPFVYDTAAQKCYLLAISAQKLQGEKYCSVNGSPAGLTWACFEPEKDVSVKSRYVYGSAYVGEGDPDAWETKCPNNAVKDAQFGRWSRGRCVPFDTQNSQVQEVATKEECWQRVFTNPKVADDSPTTYPSSSQNSWSDFWPVHESSAPKSGGLGANWANYYTDASGKKQCAISDQVPDCFAPVNGTVAYTAVGSVDEVTLPGCDSSSFNSILGDCVDCKQSVTSCVNGQLVSTEQSCCVEPGPIGPPIEPPIEPPIEPPIEPPIEPPVEPPVEPPVEPPTEPEVPQPPVEPEVPENPTEPPVTPPDPGDTGGGAGETEIPDEPSYSQGVNVVAIAGGVIGALLLLALLAGGAAYYFRTEGYREVSGKCPVFGKVIHLHQPVAYKNTFLDDVASPSQAYRKPLPGGFNSPHITGSGRKFSPISDAKIRSRLGDTSPKTEIGRCASYALATTPQNPKSGAPSMYKNPFVYDRVNKQCYVLAISAQLLKGQKYCSVNGSPSGLTWSCFEPARDLATAEQFVYGSAHVGESYPDSWEERCPHYSVSNAVFGKWSEGECVPFNADNSLHTIEVTTKEKCWAYVFENPDVASDAPTTYPDTPQNSWRDFWPVHESSSPASGGVGANWANFYRDPSTGKGLCAVFNTVPDCFVPLEDTVAYTALGSLAEQPLPTCDPGNFSYAQGECRDCKRTILRCEDNRLVQEQESCCSSPPPVTPVPPAPGPTPPAPIPQPAPTPP
;
A
#
# COMPACT_ATOMS: atom_id res chain seq x y z
N MET A 1 -13.14 19.36 -62.13
CA MET A 1 -12.99 20.83 -62.28
C MET A 1 -12.11 21.25 -61.09
N ARG A 2 -10.86 21.73 -61.20
CA ARG A 2 -10.32 22.93 -61.92
C ARG A 2 -11.18 24.16 -61.59
N VAL A 3 -10.70 25.28 -61.03
CA VAL A 3 -9.38 26.00 -61.07
C VAL A 3 -9.15 26.76 -59.74
N CYS A 4 -8.03 26.57 -59.02
CA CYS A 4 -6.83 27.43 -58.88
C CYS A 4 -7.06 28.88 -58.32
N THR A 5 -6.59 29.22 -57.11
CA THR A 5 -5.25 29.75 -56.67
C THR A 5 -5.09 31.29 -56.63
N GLY A 6 -4.81 31.81 -55.44
CA GLY A 6 -3.63 32.68 -55.17
C GLY A 6 -3.72 34.19 -55.40
N LEU A 7 -3.24 34.97 -54.40
CA LEU A 7 -2.50 36.23 -54.57
C LEU A 7 -1.87 36.68 -53.23
N GLY A 8 -0.55 36.92 -53.24
CA GLY A 8 0.14 37.91 -52.39
C GLY A 8 0.90 38.86 -53.34
N PRO A 9 2.04 39.49 -52.98
CA PRO A 9 2.62 39.81 -51.67
C PRO A 9 3.14 41.29 -51.63
N HIS A 10 4.25 41.57 -50.92
CA HIS A 10 5.16 42.76 -50.97
C HIS A 10 4.90 43.95 -50.00
N ARG A 11 5.86 44.27 -49.08
CA ARG A 11 7.04 45.19 -49.15
C ARG A 11 6.64 46.69 -49.08
N LEU A 12 7.37 47.64 -48.46
CA LEU A 12 8.72 47.71 -47.87
C LEU A 12 8.86 48.95 -46.95
N SER A 13 9.72 48.89 -45.91
CA SER A 13 10.56 49.98 -45.34
C SER A 13 9.98 51.37 -44.99
N ARG A 14 10.08 51.77 -43.71
CA ARG A 14 10.77 53.02 -43.26
C ARG A 14 10.90 53.14 -41.72
N SER A 15 12.10 53.49 -41.28
CA SER A 15 12.48 54.20 -40.04
C SER A 15 13.38 55.39 -40.46
N PRO A 16 13.89 56.30 -39.60
CA PRO A 16 13.79 56.49 -38.14
C PRO A 16 13.20 57.88 -37.74
N VAL A 17 13.16 58.37 -36.48
CA VAL A 17 14.24 59.05 -35.70
C VAL A 17 13.73 59.46 -34.28
N MET A 18 14.57 59.26 -33.23
CA MET A 18 14.80 59.98 -31.93
C MET A 18 13.68 60.81 -31.21
N ARG A 19 13.66 61.05 -29.87
CA ARG A 19 14.64 60.85 -28.75
C ARG A 19 13.95 60.94 -27.35
N THR A 20 14.36 60.10 -26.40
CA THR A 20 14.63 60.28 -24.93
C THR A 20 13.81 61.21 -23.99
N SER A 21 13.81 60.79 -22.69
CA SER A 21 13.37 61.44 -21.42
C SER A 21 11.89 61.15 -21.02
N ASP A 22 11.51 60.86 -19.76
CA ASP A 22 12.17 61.03 -18.44
C ASP A 22 11.94 59.93 -17.37
N THR A 23 12.79 59.99 -16.33
CA THR A 23 12.90 59.36 -14.98
C THR A 23 11.80 58.49 -14.32
N PRO A 24 12.19 57.49 -13.49
CA PRO A 24 11.39 56.90 -12.41
C PRO A 24 11.66 57.53 -11.01
N LEU A 25 10.79 57.29 -10.02
CA LEU A 25 10.94 57.72 -8.62
C LEU A 25 10.76 56.55 -7.64
N GLU A 26 11.59 56.52 -6.59
CA GLU A 26 11.71 55.46 -5.58
C GLU A 26 10.75 55.63 -4.40
N ALA A 27 10.43 54.53 -3.70
CA ALA A 27 10.41 54.48 -2.22
C ALA A 27 10.52 53.02 -1.72
N PRO A 28 11.39 52.70 -0.72
CA PRO A 28 11.59 51.34 -0.23
C PRO A 28 10.93 51.06 1.13
N ILE A 29 10.83 49.78 1.52
CA ILE A 29 10.58 49.35 2.91
C ILE A 29 11.71 48.40 3.33
N GLN A 30 12.36 48.70 4.46
CA GLN A 30 13.46 47.91 5.02
C GLN A 30 12.99 46.87 6.05
N HIS A 31 13.76 45.78 6.17
CA HIS A 31 13.66 44.82 7.26
C HIS A 31 14.23 45.37 8.58
N HIS A 32 13.64 44.97 9.71
CA HIS A 32 14.39 44.47 10.87
C HIS A 32 13.53 43.48 11.66
N GLY A 33 14.16 42.51 12.33
CA GLY A 33 13.49 41.44 13.06
C GLY A 33 13.73 41.49 14.58
N GLY A 34 12.95 40.69 15.31
CA GLY A 34 13.03 40.52 16.76
C GLY A 34 11.69 40.02 17.29
N GLY A 35 11.67 38.88 17.97
CA GLY A 35 10.50 38.41 18.73
C GLY A 35 10.55 38.89 20.18
N PRO A 36 9.99 38.11 21.11
CA PRO A 36 8.57 37.81 21.24
C PRO A 36 8.01 38.50 22.50
N ASP A 37 6.72 38.79 22.56
CA ASP A 37 6.08 38.96 23.87
C ASP A 37 4.57 38.72 23.87
N SER A 38 4.07 38.29 25.04
CA SER A 38 2.70 37.86 25.27
C SER A 38 1.74 39.00 25.59
N LEU A 39 0.51 38.93 25.08
CA LEU A 39 -0.79 39.42 25.61
C LEU A 39 -1.81 39.21 24.48
N GLY A 40 -2.96 38.54 24.63
CA GLY A 40 -3.65 38.15 25.86
C GLY A 40 -5.08 38.65 25.85
N GLU A 41 -5.90 38.34 24.84
CA GLU A 41 -7.32 38.73 24.85
C GLU A 41 -8.26 37.66 24.29
N ARG A 42 -9.34 37.42 25.03
CA ARG A 42 -10.28 36.31 24.81
C ARG A 42 -11.37 36.72 23.80
N ARG A 43 -11.65 35.87 22.80
CA ARG A 43 -12.97 35.81 22.14
C ARG A 43 -13.41 34.37 21.86
N ARG A 44 -14.19 33.83 22.79
CA ARG A 44 -15.31 32.89 22.56
C ARG A 44 -16.55 33.54 23.22
N PRO A 45 -17.79 33.13 22.92
CA PRO A 45 -18.27 32.33 21.78
C PRO A 45 -19.42 33.03 21.02
N TYR A 46 -19.93 32.44 19.94
CA TYR A 46 -21.29 31.89 19.94
C TYR A 46 -21.48 30.91 18.78
N SER A 47 -21.97 29.73 19.12
CA SER A 47 -22.23 28.61 18.22
C SER A 47 -23.60 28.76 17.54
N PHE A 48 -23.64 28.55 16.22
CA PHE A 48 -24.87 28.15 15.54
C PHE A 48 -24.87 26.62 15.39
N LEU A 49 -25.91 25.98 15.91
CA LEU A 49 -26.18 24.55 15.72
C LEU A 49 -26.92 24.36 14.40
N SER A 50 -26.23 23.81 13.41
CA SER A 50 -26.85 23.09 12.27
C SER A 50 -26.10 21.76 12.14
N GLY A 51 -26.85 20.66 12.06
CA GLY A 51 -26.27 19.31 12.06
C GLY A 51 -25.52 18.99 10.78
N GLY A 52 -24.18 19.11 10.82
CA GLY A 52 -23.29 18.45 9.89
C GLY A 52 -22.81 17.12 10.49
N GLY A 53 -22.77 16.05 9.69
CA GLY A 53 -22.25 14.75 10.12
C GLY A 53 -20.81 14.90 10.64
N GLN A 54 -20.56 14.43 11.86
CA GLN A 54 -19.29 14.73 12.54
C GLN A 54 -18.12 13.97 11.89
N GLU A 55 -17.07 14.73 11.57
CA GLU A 55 -15.87 14.29 10.87
C GLU A 55 -15.17 13.14 11.62
N ASN A 56 -14.63 12.16 10.87
CA ASN A 56 -13.95 11.02 11.47
C ASN A 56 -12.64 11.48 12.16
N PRO A 57 -12.50 11.34 13.49
CA PRO A 57 -11.29 11.74 14.19
C PRO A 57 -10.08 10.92 13.75
N TRP A 58 -10.31 9.68 13.30
CA TRP A 58 -9.27 8.78 12.79
C TRP A 58 -8.74 9.18 11.41
N SER A 59 -9.44 10.03 10.65
CA SER A 59 -8.87 10.66 9.45
C SER A 59 -8.34 12.07 9.72
N ALA A 60 -9.08 12.87 10.51
CA ALA A 60 -8.83 14.29 10.71
C ALA A 60 -7.65 14.61 11.63
N ILE A 61 -7.46 13.83 12.70
CA ILE A 61 -6.43 14.11 13.72
C ILE A 61 -5.14 13.36 13.33
N PRO A 62 -4.01 14.05 13.08
CA PRO A 62 -2.80 13.42 12.55
C PRO A 62 -2.28 12.23 13.37
N THR A 63 -2.35 12.31 14.71
CA THR A 63 -1.94 11.21 15.61
C THR A 63 -2.77 9.94 15.38
N PHE A 64 -4.07 10.09 15.11
CA PHE A 64 -4.99 8.97 14.89
C PHE A 64 -4.92 8.49 13.43
N SER A 65 -4.81 9.41 12.46
CA SER A 65 -4.59 9.13 11.05
C SER A 65 -3.31 8.31 10.82
N ASN A 66 -2.20 8.70 11.44
CA ASN A 66 -0.93 7.96 11.39
C ASN A 66 -0.97 6.60 12.11
N PHE A 67 -1.95 6.38 13.01
CA PHE A 67 -2.15 5.08 13.65
C PHE A 67 -3.03 4.18 12.79
N VAL A 68 -4.20 4.65 12.33
CA VAL A 68 -5.15 3.83 11.56
C VAL A 68 -4.60 3.46 10.17
N ARG A 69 -3.84 4.36 9.51
CA ARG A 69 -3.19 4.07 8.21
C ARG A 69 -2.30 2.84 8.22
N ARG A 70 -1.70 2.49 9.37
CA ARG A 70 -0.88 1.27 9.52
C ARG A 70 -1.66 0.00 9.19
N TYR A 71 -2.97 0.04 9.37
CA TYR A 71 -3.85 -1.11 9.16
C TYR A 71 -4.44 -1.15 7.74
N ASN A 72 -4.10 -0.20 6.85
CA ASN A 72 -4.42 -0.31 5.42
C ASN A 72 -3.43 -1.25 4.70
N ILE A 73 -3.56 -2.55 4.96
CA ILE A 73 -2.65 -3.61 4.48
C ILE A 73 -2.41 -3.58 2.95
N PRO A 74 -3.41 -3.35 2.07
CA PRO A 74 -3.16 -3.15 0.64
C PRO A 74 -2.21 -1.98 0.32
N GLU A 75 -2.29 -0.88 1.07
CA GLU A 75 -1.42 0.31 0.89
C GLU A 75 -0.02 0.08 1.47
N VAL A 76 0.08 -0.49 2.68
CA VAL A 76 1.35 -0.54 3.43
C VAL A 76 2.16 -1.82 3.22
N HIS A 77 1.52 -2.95 2.92
CA HIS A 77 2.17 -4.24 2.69
C HIS A 77 2.17 -4.62 1.20
N GLY A 78 1.03 -4.48 0.51
CA GLY A 78 0.95 -4.53 -0.95
C GLY A 78 1.20 -5.89 -1.62
N SER A 79 1.14 -7.00 -0.89
CA SER A 79 1.37 -8.37 -1.39
C SER A 79 0.54 -9.40 -0.61
N GLY A 80 0.57 -10.67 -0.99
CA GLY A 80 -0.01 -11.75 -0.20
C GLY A 80 0.68 -11.89 1.16
N ILE A 81 -0.06 -12.38 2.16
CA ILE A 81 0.38 -12.48 3.56
C ILE A 81 0.58 -13.95 3.95
N TYR A 82 -0.40 -14.79 3.63
CA TYR A 82 -0.33 -16.24 3.88
C TYR A 82 0.78 -16.84 3.01
N VAL A 83 0.58 -16.84 1.68
CA VAL A 83 1.68 -16.94 0.70
C VAL A 83 1.91 -15.56 0.09
N ASP A 84 3.14 -15.07 0.18
CA ASP A 84 3.61 -13.82 -0.41
C ASP A 84 4.45 -14.13 -1.65
N LEU A 85 3.91 -13.86 -2.84
CA LEU A 85 4.57 -14.06 -4.14
C LEU A 85 4.13 -12.96 -5.13
N GLY A 86 4.05 -11.73 -4.63
CA GLY A 86 3.51 -10.56 -5.35
C GLY A 86 4.42 -9.97 -6.43
N ARG A 87 5.69 -10.38 -6.53
CA ARG A 87 6.62 -9.99 -7.61
C ARG A 87 6.99 -11.18 -8.49
N ASP A 88 7.52 -10.89 -9.68
CA ASP A 88 8.15 -11.88 -10.55
C ASP A 88 9.49 -11.32 -11.03
N THR A 89 10.53 -12.15 -10.95
CA THR A 89 11.91 -11.82 -11.32
C THR A 89 12.52 -13.01 -12.05
N GLU A 90 13.07 -12.76 -13.24
CA GLU A 90 13.77 -13.77 -14.07
C GLU A 90 12.95 -15.04 -14.40
N GLY A 91 11.61 -14.94 -14.45
CA GLY A 91 10.72 -16.07 -14.70
C GLY A 91 10.33 -16.88 -13.46
N TYR A 92 10.72 -16.42 -12.28
CA TYR A 92 10.32 -16.98 -10.99
C TYR A 92 9.46 -15.97 -10.22
N ARG A 93 8.59 -16.48 -9.35
CA ARG A 93 7.80 -15.67 -8.42
C ARG A 93 8.61 -15.31 -7.19
N GLU A 94 8.39 -14.11 -6.68
CA GLU A 94 9.23 -13.46 -5.69
C GLU A 94 8.39 -12.83 -4.58
N VAL A 95 8.86 -13.02 -3.35
CA VAL A 95 8.26 -12.50 -2.11
C VAL A 95 8.38 -10.98 -2.12
N ALA A 96 7.29 -10.24 -1.86
CA ALA A 96 7.18 -8.83 -2.21
C ALA A 96 6.61 -7.91 -1.11
N GLY A 97 6.03 -8.47 -0.05
CA GLY A 97 5.37 -7.73 1.01
C GLY A 97 6.29 -6.76 1.75
N ARG A 98 5.86 -5.49 1.88
CA ARG A 98 6.64 -4.39 2.48
C ARG A 98 6.56 -4.31 4.00
N CYS A 99 5.74 -5.15 4.63
CA CYS A 99 5.66 -5.27 6.08
C CYS A 99 6.17 -6.64 6.56
N PRO A 100 6.92 -6.71 7.67
CA PRO A 100 7.25 -7.96 8.34
C PRO A 100 5.98 -8.65 8.87
N VAL A 101 5.94 -9.97 8.77
CA VAL A 101 4.83 -10.83 9.21
C VAL A 101 5.25 -11.56 10.48
N PHE A 102 4.65 -11.18 11.61
CA PHE A 102 5.04 -11.66 12.94
C PHE A 102 4.41 -13.01 13.27
N GLY A 103 5.22 -13.92 13.82
CA GLY A 103 4.81 -15.28 14.17
C GLY A 103 4.62 -16.23 12.98
N LYS A 104 4.81 -15.77 11.74
CA LYS A 104 4.73 -16.62 10.53
C LYS A 104 5.92 -17.58 10.47
N THR A 105 5.61 -18.86 10.40
CA THR A 105 6.54 -19.97 10.18
C THR A 105 6.13 -20.75 8.94
N ILE A 106 6.99 -21.66 8.47
CA ILE A 106 6.62 -22.69 7.51
C ILE A 106 6.61 -24.03 8.24
N ARG A 107 5.45 -24.66 8.31
CA ARG A 107 5.28 -26.01 8.85
C ARG A 107 5.78 -27.03 7.85
N LEU A 108 6.68 -27.91 8.26
CA LEU A 108 7.12 -29.05 7.45
C LEU A 108 6.41 -30.33 7.91
N HIS A 109 6.10 -31.21 6.96
CA HIS A 109 5.52 -32.54 7.23
C HIS A 109 6.50 -33.68 6.87
N GLN A 110 7.76 -33.57 7.26
CA GLN A 110 8.76 -34.64 7.08
C GLN A 110 8.49 -35.80 8.07
N PRO A 111 8.91 -37.04 7.75
CA PRO A 111 8.73 -38.20 8.64
C PRO A 111 9.32 -38.02 10.05
N ALA A 112 8.82 -38.80 11.01
CA ALA A 112 9.41 -38.88 12.34
C ALA A 112 10.92 -39.24 12.26
N GLY A 113 11.75 -38.56 13.05
CA GLY A 113 13.21 -38.64 12.98
C GLY A 113 13.89 -37.62 12.05
N TYR A 114 13.12 -36.80 11.32
CA TYR A 114 13.63 -35.60 10.66
C TYR A 114 13.57 -34.39 11.60
N GLY A 115 14.35 -33.34 11.30
CA GLY A 115 14.37 -32.11 12.09
C GLY A 115 13.06 -31.33 12.08
N ASN A 116 12.29 -31.39 10.98
CA ASN A 116 11.02 -30.68 10.80
C ASN A 116 11.07 -29.16 11.09
N ASN A 117 12.27 -28.57 11.01
CA ASN A 117 12.51 -27.16 11.24
C ASN A 117 12.87 -26.47 9.92
N PHE A 118 12.03 -25.55 9.46
CA PHE A 118 12.28 -24.82 8.22
C PHE A 118 13.49 -23.86 8.29
N LEU A 119 14.03 -23.58 9.48
CA LEU A 119 15.27 -22.82 9.66
C LEU A 119 16.53 -23.69 9.62
N ASP A 120 16.41 -25.01 9.48
CA ASP A 120 17.55 -25.88 9.19
C ASP A 120 18.12 -25.56 7.79
N ASP A 121 19.42 -25.83 7.59
CA ASP A 121 20.06 -25.67 6.30
C ASP A 121 19.39 -26.55 5.23
N LEU A 122 19.21 -25.99 4.04
CA LEU A 122 18.91 -26.73 2.83
C LEU A 122 20.06 -27.73 2.54
N PRO A 123 19.79 -28.98 2.12
CA PRO A 123 20.82 -29.94 1.75
C PRO A 123 21.66 -29.44 0.57
N SER A 124 22.99 -29.54 0.67
CA SER A 124 23.94 -28.99 -0.30
C SER A 124 24.02 -29.75 -1.63
N ALA A 125 23.39 -30.92 -1.73
CA ALA A 125 23.32 -31.74 -2.93
C ALA A 125 22.05 -32.61 -2.91
N ALA A 126 21.66 -33.11 -4.09
CA ALA A 126 20.57 -34.07 -4.22
C ALA A 126 20.92 -35.42 -3.55
N ASP A 127 20.29 -35.74 -2.42
CA ASP A 127 20.28 -37.09 -1.88
C ASP A 127 19.13 -37.89 -2.53
N ALA A 128 19.48 -38.75 -3.49
CA ALA A 128 18.51 -39.63 -4.14
C ALA A 128 18.04 -40.78 -3.23
N SER A 129 18.78 -41.09 -2.16
CA SER A 129 18.48 -42.20 -1.25
C SER A 129 17.47 -41.84 -0.15
N ARG A 130 17.25 -40.54 0.09
CA ARG A 130 16.32 -40.03 1.11
C ARG A 130 15.13 -39.30 0.49
N LYS A 131 13.93 -39.80 0.76
CA LYS A 131 12.65 -39.25 0.27
C LYS A 131 11.64 -39.19 1.43
N PRO A 132 11.10 -38.00 1.78
CA PRO A 132 11.46 -36.68 1.27
C PRO A 132 12.89 -36.26 1.66
N LEU A 133 13.39 -35.20 1.05
CA LEU A 133 14.71 -34.63 1.38
C LEU A 133 14.75 -34.10 2.83
N PRO A 134 15.86 -34.34 3.56
CA PRO A 134 16.08 -33.75 4.88
C PRO A 134 16.54 -32.30 4.78
N GLY A 135 16.45 -31.58 5.90
CA GLY A 135 16.86 -30.17 6.02
C GLY A 135 15.68 -29.21 5.97
N GLY A 136 15.99 -27.92 5.91
CA GLY A 136 15.03 -26.82 5.90
C GLY A 136 15.21 -25.90 4.71
N PHE A 137 14.85 -24.63 4.88
CA PHE A 137 14.83 -23.60 3.84
C PHE A 137 16.02 -22.63 3.95
N ASN A 138 16.80 -22.68 5.02
CA ASN A 138 17.91 -21.75 5.25
C ASN A 138 19.02 -21.92 4.19
N SER A 139 19.59 -20.80 3.74
CA SER A 139 20.62 -20.79 2.72
C SER A 139 21.92 -21.45 3.22
N PRO A 140 22.41 -22.52 2.57
CA PRO A 140 23.60 -23.26 2.99
C PRO A 140 24.89 -22.66 2.40
N HIS A 141 24.77 -21.56 1.65
CA HIS A 141 25.90 -20.96 0.94
C HIS A 141 26.95 -20.39 1.91
N VAL A 142 28.21 -20.40 1.48
CA VAL A 142 29.35 -19.82 2.20
C VAL A 142 30.02 -18.76 1.34
N TYR A 143 30.52 -17.72 2.00
CA TYR A 143 31.43 -16.75 1.38
C TYR A 143 32.78 -17.41 1.05
N SER A 144 33.58 -16.79 0.19
CA SER A 144 34.95 -17.22 -0.12
C SER A 144 35.89 -17.26 1.09
N SER A 145 35.53 -16.60 2.19
CA SER A 145 36.21 -16.67 3.49
C SER A 145 35.87 -17.92 4.32
N GLY A 146 34.94 -18.77 3.87
CA GLY A 146 34.40 -19.91 4.61
C GLY A 146 33.31 -19.56 5.63
N MET A 147 32.99 -18.27 5.84
CA MET A 147 31.85 -17.87 6.67
C MET A 147 30.52 -18.24 5.98
N LYS A 148 29.54 -18.75 6.74
CA LYS A 148 28.18 -18.95 6.23
C LYS A 148 27.54 -17.62 5.79
N LEU A 149 26.73 -17.70 4.74
CA LEU A 149 25.80 -16.64 4.34
C LEU A 149 24.66 -16.52 5.36
N SER A 150 24.20 -17.66 5.89
CA SER A 150 23.08 -17.72 6.82
C SER A 150 23.09 -18.96 7.72
N PRO A 151 22.55 -18.90 8.96
CA PRO A 151 22.16 -17.68 9.67
C PRO A 151 23.35 -16.79 9.99
N VAL A 152 23.08 -15.51 10.24
CA VAL A 152 24.07 -14.53 10.69
C VAL A 152 23.60 -13.85 11.96
N ASP A 153 24.50 -13.63 12.92
CA ASP A 153 24.17 -12.93 14.17
C ASP A 153 23.93 -11.43 13.92
N ASP A 154 22.94 -10.85 14.59
CA ASP A 154 22.59 -9.42 14.44
C ASP A 154 23.75 -8.49 14.84
N SER A 155 24.55 -8.89 15.83
CA SER A 155 25.77 -8.17 16.22
C SER A 155 26.81 -8.11 15.09
N LEU A 156 26.92 -9.16 14.28
CA LEU A 156 27.78 -9.17 13.10
C LEU A 156 27.19 -8.31 11.99
N LEU A 157 25.85 -8.28 11.82
CA LEU A 157 25.18 -7.37 10.89
C LEU A 157 25.40 -5.89 11.25
N VAL A 158 25.31 -5.50 12.52
CA VAL A 158 25.65 -4.14 12.97
C VAL A 158 27.08 -3.76 12.53
N SER A 159 28.05 -4.64 12.76
CA SER A 159 29.45 -4.37 12.37
C SER A 159 29.67 -4.34 10.85
N ARG A 160 28.90 -5.14 10.08
CA ARG A 160 29.02 -5.28 8.61
C ARG A 160 28.35 -4.14 7.85
N LEU A 161 27.21 -3.65 8.36
CA LEU A 161 26.44 -2.54 7.78
C LEU A 161 27.00 -1.16 8.20
N GLY A 162 27.72 -1.09 9.32
CA GLY A 162 28.46 0.09 9.74
C GLY A 162 27.60 1.18 10.38
N ALA A 163 28.06 2.43 10.32
CA ALA A 163 27.42 3.56 11.02
C ALA A 163 26.03 3.93 10.47
N GLU A 164 25.76 3.62 9.20
CA GLU A 164 24.47 3.84 8.52
C GLU A 164 23.57 2.59 8.57
N ALA A 165 23.88 1.63 9.45
CA ALA A 165 23.05 0.43 9.63
C ALA A 165 21.64 0.81 10.13
N PRO A 166 20.58 0.11 9.69
CA PRO A 166 19.25 0.21 10.28
C PRO A 166 19.30 0.01 11.79
N LYS A 167 18.51 0.80 12.51
CA LYS A 167 18.43 0.82 13.98
C LYS A 167 17.72 -0.43 14.49
N THR A 168 16.77 -0.95 13.74
CA THR A 168 16.03 -2.17 14.09
C THR A 168 16.72 -3.42 13.59
N ALA A 169 16.63 -4.52 14.34
CA ALA A 169 17.21 -5.80 13.93
C ALA A 169 16.48 -6.41 12.72
N ILE A 170 15.16 -6.21 12.64
CA ILE A 170 14.35 -6.57 11.46
C ILE A 170 14.81 -5.78 10.23
N GLY A 171 15.02 -4.46 10.36
CA GLY A 171 15.54 -3.62 9.28
C GLY A 171 16.94 -4.03 8.82
N ARG A 172 17.85 -4.38 9.76
CA ARG A 172 19.18 -4.92 9.43
C ARG A 172 19.07 -6.25 8.67
N CYS A 173 18.20 -7.16 9.12
CA CYS A 173 18.01 -8.44 8.47
C CYS A 173 17.38 -8.30 7.07
N ALA A 174 16.39 -7.43 6.93
CA ALA A 174 15.76 -7.11 5.65
C ALA A 174 16.73 -6.46 4.66
N LEU A 175 17.53 -5.49 5.11
CA LEU A 175 18.58 -4.86 4.28
C LEU A 175 19.67 -5.87 3.89
N TYR A 176 20.02 -6.81 4.78
CA TYR A 176 20.95 -7.89 4.47
C TYR A 176 20.40 -8.84 3.40
N ALA A 177 19.11 -9.19 3.47
CA ALA A 177 18.43 -9.95 2.43
C ALA A 177 18.38 -9.19 1.09
N TYR A 178 18.06 -7.90 1.12
CA TYR A 178 17.97 -7.02 -0.05
C TYR A 178 19.33 -6.80 -0.74
N SER A 179 20.39 -6.62 0.03
CA SER A 179 21.76 -6.44 -0.48
C SER A 179 22.45 -7.75 -0.89
N THR A 180 21.91 -8.92 -0.53
CA THR A 180 22.42 -10.21 -0.98
C THR A 180 22.10 -10.44 -2.47
N THR A 181 23.11 -10.88 -3.21
CA THR A 181 22.95 -11.38 -4.59
C THR A 181 22.52 -12.84 -4.52
N ALA A 182 21.37 -13.18 -5.08
CA ALA A 182 20.93 -14.56 -5.14
C ALA A 182 21.75 -15.41 -6.13
N ILE A 183 21.81 -16.70 -5.86
CA ILE A 183 22.31 -17.72 -6.79
C ILE A 183 21.09 -18.48 -7.29
N ASN A 184 20.90 -18.51 -8.61
CA ASN A 184 19.82 -19.27 -9.23
C ASN A 184 20.05 -20.78 -8.99
N PRO A 185 19.09 -21.51 -8.41
CA PRO A 185 19.31 -22.88 -7.98
C PRO A 185 19.38 -23.90 -9.14
N THR A 186 18.86 -23.53 -10.30
CA THR A 186 18.84 -24.36 -11.51
C THR A 186 20.10 -24.16 -12.36
N THR A 187 20.61 -22.93 -12.46
CA THR A 187 21.75 -22.59 -13.33
C THR A 187 23.07 -22.35 -12.60
N GLY A 188 23.04 -22.14 -11.27
CA GLY A 188 24.20 -21.76 -10.46
C GLY A 188 24.71 -20.33 -10.72
N ALA A 189 24.04 -19.55 -11.59
CA ALA A 189 24.44 -18.18 -11.92
C ALA A 189 23.94 -17.18 -10.88
N PHE A 190 24.62 -16.04 -10.76
CA PHE A 190 24.10 -14.90 -10.00
C PHE A 190 22.81 -14.36 -10.63
N SER A 191 21.88 -13.95 -9.77
CA SER A 191 20.52 -13.52 -10.11
C SER A 191 20.19 -12.20 -9.41
N THR A 192 19.30 -11.42 -10.01
CA THR A 192 18.70 -10.22 -9.40
C THR A 192 17.61 -10.55 -8.38
N TYR A 193 17.16 -11.81 -8.32
CA TYR A 193 16.22 -12.35 -7.35
C TYR A 193 16.63 -12.05 -5.91
N LYS A 194 15.65 -11.88 -5.02
CA LYS A 194 15.83 -11.56 -3.61
C LYS A 194 15.26 -12.64 -2.70
N TYR A 195 16.12 -13.19 -1.84
CA TYR A 195 15.71 -14.14 -0.83
C TYR A 195 14.78 -13.47 0.21
N PRO A 196 13.68 -14.11 0.63
CA PRO A 196 12.98 -13.70 1.84
C PRO A 196 13.85 -14.01 3.08
N PHE A 197 13.52 -13.35 4.18
CA PHE A 197 14.24 -13.50 5.44
C PHE A 197 13.33 -13.99 6.56
N VAL A 198 13.95 -14.57 7.58
CA VAL A 198 13.36 -14.71 8.93
C VAL A 198 14.32 -14.12 9.94
N TYR A 199 13.81 -13.23 10.80
CA TYR A 199 14.53 -12.80 11.99
C TYR A 199 14.04 -13.61 13.20
N ASP A 200 14.96 -14.26 13.91
CA ASP A 200 14.74 -14.89 15.20
C ASP A 200 15.13 -13.92 16.31
N THR A 201 14.11 -13.35 16.99
CA THR A 201 14.30 -12.35 18.04
C THR A 201 14.95 -12.94 19.29
N ALA A 202 14.76 -14.24 19.56
CA ALA A 202 15.29 -14.91 20.75
C ALA A 202 16.75 -15.34 20.56
N ALA A 203 17.11 -15.83 19.37
CA ALA A 203 18.50 -16.14 19.03
C ALA A 203 19.31 -14.90 18.58
N GLN A 204 18.63 -13.79 18.27
CA GLN A 204 19.16 -12.59 17.61
C GLN A 204 19.88 -12.90 16.28
N LYS A 205 19.24 -13.74 15.44
CA LYS A 205 19.81 -14.22 14.17
C LYS A 205 18.92 -13.88 12.98
N CYS A 206 19.57 -13.50 11.90
CA CYS A 206 18.97 -13.30 10.60
C CYS A 206 19.21 -14.52 9.70
N TYR A 207 18.11 -15.10 9.21
CA TYR A 207 18.07 -16.22 8.26
C TYR A 207 17.68 -15.70 6.88
N LEU A 208 18.37 -16.13 5.84
CA LEU A 208 18.04 -15.89 4.43
C LEU A 208 17.59 -17.23 3.85
N LEU A 209 16.34 -17.31 3.39
CA LEU A 209 15.78 -18.57 2.92
C LEU A 209 16.10 -18.75 1.44
N ALA A 210 16.84 -19.82 1.10
CA ALA A 210 17.11 -20.18 -0.28
C ALA A 210 15.83 -20.65 -1.01
N ILE A 211 14.90 -21.26 -0.25
CA ILE A 211 13.55 -21.61 -0.69
C ILE A 211 12.60 -20.45 -0.38
N SER A 212 11.93 -19.95 -1.42
CA SER A 212 10.89 -18.92 -1.34
C SER A 212 9.48 -19.46 -1.53
N ALA A 213 9.35 -20.71 -1.97
CA ALA A 213 8.09 -21.45 -1.95
C ALA A 213 7.60 -21.56 -0.49
N GLN A 214 6.37 -21.11 -0.23
CA GLN A 214 5.80 -21.07 1.13
C GLN A 214 4.69 -22.10 1.38
N LYS A 215 4.10 -22.65 0.30
CA LYS A 215 3.02 -23.63 0.34
C LYS A 215 3.24 -24.65 -0.77
N LEU A 216 3.20 -25.93 -0.42
CA LEU A 216 3.19 -27.07 -1.35
C LEU A 216 2.32 -28.17 -0.76
N GLN A 217 1.25 -28.52 -1.47
CA GLN A 217 0.20 -29.42 -0.98
C GLN A 217 -0.28 -30.38 -2.08
N GLY A 218 -0.79 -31.54 -1.65
CA GLY A 218 -1.36 -32.57 -2.50
C GLY A 218 -0.41 -33.74 -2.78
N GLU A 219 -0.93 -34.96 -2.62
CA GLU A 219 -0.21 -36.24 -2.69
C GLU A 219 0.51 -36.50 -4.02
N LYS A 220 0.19 -35.75 -5.08
CA LYS A 220 0.89 -35.81 -6.37
C LYS A 220 2.25 -35.11 -6.35
N TYR A 221 2.42 -34.09 -5.50
CA TYR A 221 3.57 -33.19 -5.51
C TYR A 221 4.46 -33.35 -4.28
N CYS A 222 3.87 -33.70 -3.14
CA CYS A 222 4.57 -33.75 -1.86
C CYS A 222 4.02 -34.86 -0.95
N SER A 223 4.82 -35.24 0.05
CA SER A 223 4.49 -36.26 1.03
C SER A 223 4.20 -35.67 2.41
N VAL A 224 3.16 -36.17 3.09
CA VAL A 224 2.89 -35.89 4.51
C VAL A 224 3.39 -37.07 5.33
N ASN A 225 4.34 -36.83 6.24
CA ASN A 225 5.02 -37.86 7.04
C ASN A 225 5.60 -39.02 6.20
N GLY A 226 6.02 -38.73 4.95
CA GLY A 226 6.56 -39.71 4.01
C GLY A 226 5.54 -40.49 3.19
N SER A 227 4.25 -40.12 3.24
CA SER A 227 3.19 -40.66 2.39
C SER A 227 2.66 -39.61 1.40
N PRO A 228 2.59 -39.87 0.08
CA PRO A 228 3.11 -41.05 -0.61
C PRO A 228 4.64 -41.17 -0.57
N ALA A 229 5.14 -42.40 -0.54
CA ALA A 229 6.57 -42.67 -0.51
C ALA A 229 7.25 -42.34 -1.85
N GLY A 230 8.54 -41.99 -1.79
CA GLY A 230 9.38 -41.73 -2.97
C GLY A 230 9.33 -40.29 -3.51
N LEU A 231 8.42 -39.45 -3.02
CA LEU A 231 8.35 -38.04 -3.39
C LEU A 231 9.55 -37.24 -2.84
N THR A 232 10.08 -36.32 -3.64
CA THR A 232 11.26 -35.51 -3.28
C THR A 232 10.98 -34.53 -2.14
N TRP A 233 9.80 -33.92 -2.14
CA TRP A 233 9.40 -32.91 -1.18
C TRP A 233 8.46 -33.47 -0.11
N ALA A 234 8.65 -33.02 1.14
CA ALA A 234 7.59 -33.05 2.13
C ALA A 234 6.59 -31.95 1.80
N CYS A 235 5.32 -32.12 2.17
CA CYS A 235 4.36 -31.02 2.10
C CYS A 235 4.72 -29.97 3.13
N PHE A 236 4.34 -28.72 2.85
CA PHE A 236 4.54 -27.62 3.77
C PHE A 236 3.54 -26.50 3.52
N GLU A 237 3.21 -25.76 4.56
CA GLU A 237 2.37 -24.56 4.46
C GLU A 237 2.74 -23.51 5.51
N PRO A 238 2.33 -22.23 5.28
CA PRO A 238 2.47 -21.20 6.29
C PRO A 238 1.55 -21.46 7.48
N GLU A 239 2.06 -21.23 8.69
CA GLU A 239 1.23 -21.14 9.89
C GLU A 239 1.68 -20.00 10.80
N LYS A 240 0.83 -19.65 11.76
CA LYS A 240 1.19 -18.84 12.92
C LYS A 240 1.19 -19.75 14.14
N ASP A 241 2.36 -20.02 14.71
CA ASP A 241 2.48 -20.88 15.88
C ASP A 241 2.53 -20.04 17.17
N VAL A 242 1.63 -20.36 18.10
CA VAL A 242 1.52 -19.74 19.43
C VAL A 242 2.78 -19.99 20.26
N SER A 243 3.49 -21.10 20.06
CA SER A 243 4.71 -21.42 20.80
C SER A 243 5.88 -20.46 20.51
N VAL A 244 5.87 -19.82 19.33
CA VAL A 244 6.91 -18.92 18.82
C VAL A 244 6.38 -17.54 18.40
N LYS A 245 5.20 -17.16 18.93
CA LYS A 245 4.39 -15.99 18.51
C LYS A 245 5.10 -14.63 18.50
N SER A 246 6.10 -14.43 19.37
CA SER A 246 6.94 -13.22 19.43
C SER A 246 8.42 -13.49 19.04
N ARG A 247 8.73 -14.71 18.56
CA ARG A 247 10.09 -15.15 18.23
C ARG A 247 10.46 -14.94 16.76
N TYR A 248 9.63 -15.44 15.84
CA TYR A 248 9.96 -15.41 14.41
C TYR A 248 9.23 -14.29 13.68
N VAL A 249 9.96 -13.61 12.79
CA VAL A 249 9.44 -12.56 11.93
C VAL A 249 9.85 -12.84 10.49
N TYR A 250 8.88 -13.25 9.67
CA TYR A 250 9.09 -13.53 8.25
C TYR A 250 8.93 -12.25 7.43
N GLY A 251 9.75 -12.04 6.39
CA GLY A 251 9.58 -10.88 5.51
C GLY A 251 10.19 -11.05 4.13
N SER A 252 9.71 -10.25 3.19
CA SER A 252 10.40 -10.08 1.90
C SER A 252 11.66 -9.23 2.08
N ALA A 253 12.62 -9.36 1.17
CA ALA A 253 13.74 -8.43 1.11
C ALA A 253 13.30 -6.96 0.92
N TYR A 254 12.13 -6.70 0.36
CA TYR A 254 11.63 -5.34 0.08
C TYR A 254 11.16 -4.58 1.33
N VAL A 255 11.13 -5.21 2.51
CA VAL A 255 11.11 -4.50 3.81
C VAL A 255 12.40 -3.67 3.98
N GLY A 256 13.52 -4.09 3.36
CA GLY A 256 14.79 -3.39 3.36
C GLY A 256 14.99 -2.41 2.20
N GLU A 257 13.95 -2.12 1.42
CA GLU A 257 14.00 -1.16 0.31
C GLU A 257 13.70 0.27 0.80
N GLY A 258 14.61 1.21 0.49
CA GLY A 258 14.45 2.62 0.89
C GLY A 258 14.89 2.86 2.34
N ASP A 259 13.93 2.92 3.27
CA ASP A 259 14.14 3.05 4.71
C ASP A 259 13.80 1.72 5.41
N PRO A 260 14.80 0.90 5.79
CA PRO A 260 14.56 -0.41 6.39
C PRO A 260 13.96 -0.40 7.80
N ASP A 261 13.87 0.76 8.47
CA ASP A 261 13.22 0.89 9.77
C ASP A 261 11.77 1.40 9.66
N ALA A 262 11.32 1.80 8.46
CA ALA A 262 9.99 2.38 8.24
C ALA A 262 8.83 1.49 8.71
N TRP A 263 9.04 0.17 8.77
CA TRP A 263 8.03 -0.79 9.22
C TRP A 263 7.54 -0.50 10.65
N GLU A 264 8.38 0.01 11.57
CA GLU A 264 7.97 0.30 12.97
C GLU A 264 6.79 1.29 13.04
N THR A 265 6.73 2.21 12.08
CA THR A 265 5.78 3.32 12.07
C THR A 265 4.70 3.20 11.00
N LYS A 266 4.92 2.41 9.94
CA LYS A 266 4.00 2.25 8.82
C LYS A 266 3.22 0.93 8.79
N CYS A 267 3.67 -0.11 9.50
CA CYS A 267 3.06 -1.45 9.43
C CYS A 267 2.19 -1.77 10.66
N PRO A 268 1.21 -2.69 10.54
CA PRO A 268 0.31 -3.08 11.63
C PRO A 268 0.98 -4.17 12.48
N ASN A 269 2.10 -3.82 13.11
CA ASN A 269 3.03 -4.78 13.71
C ASN A 269 2.49 -5.55 14.91
N ASN A 270 1.50 -4.97 15.61
CA ASN A 270 1.01 -5.41 16.91
C ASN A 270 -0.52 -5.48 16.91
N ALA A 271 -1.06 -6.27 17.83
CA ALA A 271 -2.48 -6.27 18.15
C ALA A 271 -2.87 -4.98 18.87
N VAL A 272 -4.12 -4.54 18.75
CA VAL A 272 -4.64 -3.38 19.50
C VAL A 272 -5.60 -3.85 20.56
N LYS A 273 -5.25 -3.67 21.84
CA LYS A 273 -6.13 -4.04 22.95
C LYS A 273 -7.12 -2.94 23.29
N ASP A 274 -8.20 -3.36 23.96
CA ASP A 274 -9.30 -2.51 24.41
C ASP A 274 -9.93 -1.72 23.24
N ALA A 275 -9.89 -2.29 22.04
CA ALA A 275 -10.36 -1.70 20.81
C ALA A 275 -10.79 -2.75 19.78
N GLN A 276 -11.70 -2.33 18.89
CA GLN A 276 -12.15 -3.09 17.73
C GLN A 276 -11.93 -2.27 16.45
N PHE A 277 -11.53 -2.94 15.36
CA PHE A 277 -11.58 -2.39 14.02
C PHE A 277 -13.03 -2.11 13.61
N GLY A 278 -13.24 -1.02 12.88
CA GLY A 278 -14.56 -0.68 12.35
C GLY A 278 -14.54 0.25 11.15
N ARG A 279 -15.75 0.63 10.74
CA ARG A 279 -16.03 1.67 9.74
C ARG A 279 -16.70 2.87 10.39
N TRP A 280 -16.24 4.07 10.06
CA TRP A 280 -16.85 5.31 10.53
C TRP A 280 -18.17 5.54 9.82
N SER A 281 -19.24 5.72 10.59
CA SER A 281 -20.57 6.03 10.09
C SER A 281 -21.38 6.73 11.18
N ARG A 282 -22.18 7.73 10.82
CA ARG A 282 -23.11 8.40 11.76
C ARG A 282 -22.45 8.94 13.05
N GLY A 283 -21.30 9.59 12.89
CA GLY A 283 -20.53 10.16 14.02
C GLY A 283 -19.95 9.13 14.99
N ARG A 284 -19.90 7.83 14.63
CA ARG A 284 -19.33 6.78 15.46
C ARG A 284 -18.51 5.78 14.66
N CYS A 285 -17.63 5.05 15.34
CA CYS A 285 -16.99 3.87 14.77
C CYS A 285 -17.92 2.66 14.96
N VAL A 286 -18.35 2.03 13.86
CA VAL A 286 -19.15 0.81 13.86
C VAL A 286 -18.22 -0.39 13.76
N PRO A 287 -18.11 -1.26 14.79
CA PRO A 287 -17.21 -2.40 14.76
C PRO A 287 -17.51 -3.41 13.64
N PHE A 288 -16.49 -4.16 13.25
CA PHE A 288 -16.67 -5.39 12.47
C PHE A 288 -17.22 -6.52 13.36
N ASP A 289 -18.40 -7.04 13.00
CA ASP A 289 -19.23 -7.97 13.78
C ASP A 289 -20.02 -8.96 12.88
N THR A 290 -21.04 -9.63 13.45
CA THR A 290 -21.88 -10.63 12.73
C THR A 290 -22.65 -10.10 11.53
N GLN A 291 -22.83 -8.80 11.37
CA GLN A 291 -23.57 -8.20 10.25
C GLN A 291 -22.69 -8.01 9.00
N ASN A 292 -21.37 -7.87 9.18
CA ASN A 292 -20.44 -7.45 8.12
C ASN A 292 -19.18 -8.33 8.01
N SER A 293 -19.04 -9.37 8.84
CA SER A 293 -17.84 -10.20 8.95
C SER A 293 -18.13 -11.69 9.04
N GLN A 294 -17.13 -12.53 8.75
CA GLN A 294 -17.18 -13.96 9.03
C GLN A 294 -16.87 -14.19 10.51
N VAL A 295 -17.90 -14.49 11.31
CA VAL A 295 -17.77 -14.68 12.76
C VAL A 295 -17.69 -16.16 13.12
N GLN A 296 -16.75 -16.50 14.00
CA GLN A 296 -16.55 -17.86 14.50
C GLN A 296 -16.21 -17.86 15.99
N GLU A 297 -16.72 -18.85 16.72
CA GLU A 297 -16.39 -19.06 18.13
C GLU A 297 -14.95 -19.57 18.30
N VAL A 298 -14.23 -19.02 19.27
CA VAL A 298 -12.81 -19.30 19.59
C VAL A 298 -12.62 -19.46 21.10
N ALA A 299 -11.68 -20.29 21.53
CA ALA A 299 -11.36 -20.47 22.95
C ALA A 299 -10.49 -19.34 23.52
N THR A 300 -9.59 -18.77 22.70
CA THR A 300 -8.57 -17.78 23.10
C THR A 300 -8.41 -16.65 22.08
N LYS A 301 -7.75 -15.57 22.52
CA LYS A 301 -7.40 -14.44 21.64
C LYS A 301 -6.29 -14.81 20.65
N GLU A 302 -5.34 -15.65 21.08
CA GLU A 302 -4.31 -16.25 20.23
C GLU A 302 -4.92 -17.08 19.10
N GLU A 303 -5.99 -17.84 19.35
CA GLU A 303 -6.67 -18.59 18.31
C GLU A 303 -7.30 -17.67 17.25
N CYS A 304 -7.85 -16.51 17.65
CA CYS A 304 -8.34 -15.52 16.69
C CYS A 304 -7.19 -14.93 15.83
N TRP A 305 -6.04 -14.67 16.44
CA TRP A 305 -4.81 -14.23 15.74
C TRP A 305 -4.27 -15.28 14.76
N GLN A 306 -4.40 -16.58 15.07
CA GLN A 306 -4.10 -17.65 14.12
C GLN A 306 -5.14 -17.70 12.99
N ARG A 307 -6.43 -17.71 13.33
CA ARG A 307 -7.53 -17.82 12.35
C ARG A 307 -7.55 -16.67 11.35
N VAL A 308 -7.27 -15.42 11.74
CA VAL A 308 -7.17 -14.31 10.77
C VAL A 308 -6.05 -14.51 9.75
N PHE A 309 -4.98 -15.24 10.08
CA PHE A 309 -3.92 -15.58 9.14
C PHE A 309 -4.21 -16.82 8.29
N THR A 310 -4.92 -17.83 8.83
CA THR A 310 -5.18 -19.11 8.13
C THR A 310 -6.56 -19.19 7.45
N ASN A 311 -7.38 -18.14 7.52
CA ASN A 311 -8.71 -18.14 6.89
C ASN A 311 -8.61 -18.21 5.35
N PRO A 312 -9.57 -18.85 4.65
CA PRO A 312 -9.48 -19.11 3.21
C PRO A 312 -9.66 -17.87 2.31
N LYS A 313 -9.89 -16.69 2.89
CA LYS A 313 -10.01 -15.41 2.18
C LYS A 313 -8.89 -14.41 2.50
N VAL A 314 -7.93 -14.78 3.35
CA VAL A 314 -6.74 -13.97 3.63
C VAL A 314 -6.02 -13.62 2.32
N ALA A 315 -5.28 -12.51 2.27
CA ALA A 315 -4.43 -12.20 1.12
C ALA A 315 -3.43 -13.35 0.91
N ASP A 316 -3.60 -14.08 -0.19
CA ASP A 316 -2.89 -15.30 -0.55
C ASP A 316 -2.54 -15.24 -2.04
N ASP A 317 -1.25 -15.31 -2.37
CA ASP A 317 -0.76 -15.32 -3.74
C ASP A 317 -0.56 -16.75 -4.30
N SER A 318 -0.95 -17.80 -3.56
CA SER A 318 -0.82 -19.19 -4.03
C SER A 318 -1.76 -19.51 -5.20
N PRO A 319 -1.30 -20.30 -6.19
CA PRO A 319 -2.13 -20.66 -7.34
C PRO A 319 -3.26 -21.60 -6.92
N THR A 320 -4.44 -21.46 -7.54
CA THR A 320 -5.59 -22.33 -7.29
C THR A 320 -5.36 -23.78 -7.72
N THR A 321 -4.44 -24.01 -8.68
CA THR A 321 -3.93 -25.33 -9.06
C THR A 321 -2.44 -25.26 -9.34
N TYR A 322 -1.67 -26.25 -8.88
CA TYR A 322 -0.26 -26.39 -9.24
C TYR A 322 -0.11 -27.04 -10.63
N PRO A 323 0.68 -26.44 -11.55
CA PRO A 323 1.09 -27.07 -12.80
C PRO A 323 1.59 -28.50 -12.64
N SER A 324 1.42 -29.34 -13.68
CA SER A 324 1.95 -30.71 -13.66
C SER A 324 3.49 -30.78 -13.62
N SER A 325 4.15 -29.67 -13.96
CA SER A 325 5.60 -29.46 -13.91
C SER A 325 6.12 -28.95 -12.55
N SER A 326 5.26 -28.58 -11.61
CA SER A 326 5.65 -27.97 -10.32
C SER A 326 6.50 -28.88 -9.45
N GLN A 327 7.64 -28.35 -8.98
CA GLN A 327 8.42 -28.87 -7.84
C GLN A 327 8.86 -30.35 -7.99
N ASN A 328 9.13 -30.77 -9.23
CA ASN A 328 9.55 -32.13 -9.56
C ASN A 328 11.05 -32.37 -9.26
N SER A 329 11.87 -31.34 -9.33
CA SER A 329 13.30 -31.41 -8.99
C SER A 329 13.53 -31.16 -7.50
N TRP A 330 14.67 -31.66 -7.01
CA TRP A 330 15.20 -31.27 -5.70
C TRP A 330 15.56 -29.78 -5.62
N SER A 331 15.89 -29.15 -6.76
CA SER A 331 16.40 -27.78 -6.88
C SER A 331 15.32 -26.71 -7.11
N ASP A 332 14.04 -27.09 -7.11
CA ASP A 332 12.92 -26.20 -7.43
C ASP A 332 12.57 -25.31 -6.21
N PHE A 333 13.51 -24.46 -5.78
CA PHE A 333 13.39 -23.64 -4.57
C PHE A 333 12.50 -22.41 -4.76
N TRP A 334 12.41 -21.90 -5.98
CA TRP A 334 11.67 -20.69 -6.34
C TRP A 334 10.47 -21.10 -7.19
N PRO A 335 9.23 -20.72 -6.83
CA PRO A 335 8.06 -21.02 -7.64
C PRO A 335 8.20 -20.39 -9.04
N VAL A 336 7.89 -21.13 -10.09
CA VAL A 336 7.94 -20.62 -11.47
C VAL A 336 6.81 -19.61 -11.70
N HIS A 337 7.08 -18.54 -12.43
CA HIS A 337 6.05 -17.58 -12.84
C HIS A 337 5.23 -18.15 -13.99
N GLU A 338 3.90 -18.02 -13.89
CA GLU A 338 2.95 -18.25 -14.97
C GLU A 338 1.99 -17.06 -15.05
N SER A 339 1.42 -16.80 -16.23
CA SER A 339 0.47 -15.69 -16.44
C SER A 339 -0.85 -15.84 -15.68
N SER A 340 -1.15 -17.05 -15.19
CA SER A 340 -2.28 -17.41 -14.32
C SER A 340 -1.99 -17.18 -12.83
N ALA A 341 -0.75 -16.88 -12.45
CA ALA A 341 -0.32 -16.81 -11.05
C ALA A 341 -0.98 -15.62 -10.32
N PRO A 342 -1.79 -15.86 -9.27
CA PRO A 342 -2.58 -14.81 -8.64
C PRO A 342 -1.71 -13.88 -7.79
N LYS A 343 -2.13 -12.61 -7.72
CA LYS A 343 -1.49 -11.56 -6.93
C LYS A 343 -2.57 -10.77 -6.22
N SER A 344 -2.72 -11.03 -4.94
CA SER A 344 -3.70 -10.40 -4.04
C SER A 344 -3.44 -8.90 -3.84
N GLY A 345 -2.17 -8.47 -3.90
CA GLY A 345 -1.79 -7.08 -3.62
C GLY A 345 -2.14 -6.62 -2.20
N GLY A 346 -2.27 -7.56 -1.25
CA GLY A 346 -2.70 -7.28 0.12
C GLY A 346 -4.22 -7.19 0.29
N LEU A 347 -5.02 -7.40 -0.76
CA LEU A 347 -6.48 -7.52 -0.64
C LEU A 347 -6.87 -8.90 -0.11
N GLY A 348 -7.74 -8.94 0.90
CA GLY A 348 -8.21 -10.17 1.52
C GLY A 348 -8.80 -9.94 2.91
N ALA A 349 -9.32 -11.00 3.50
CA ALA A 349 -9.88 -11.04 4.84
C ALA A 349 -8.77 -11.01 5.91
N ASN A 350 -8.16 -9.84 6.09
CA ASN A 350 -6.89 -9.67 6.80
C ASN A 350 -7.02 -9.09 8.21
N TRP A 351 -8.22 -8.69 8.63
CA TRP A 351 -8.51 -8.03 9.90
C TRP A 351 -9.47 -8.89 10.73
N ALA A 352 -9.29 -8.92 12.05
CA ALA A 352 -10.20 -9.61 12.94
C ALA A 352 -10.42 -8.88 14.26
N ASN A 353 -11.66 -8.90 14.75
CA ASN A 353 -12.01 -8.47 16.11
C ASN A 353 -12.24 -9.70 16.99
N TYR A 354 -11.45 -9.82 18.05
CA TYR A 354 -11.73 -10.72 19.17
C TYR A 354 -12.56 -9.98 20.23
N TYR A 355 -13.69 -10.56 20.62
CA TYR A 355 -14.57 -10.00 21.66
C TYR A 355 -15.37 -11.10 22.36
N THR A 356 -16.01 -10.76 23.47
CA THR A 356 -17.02 -11.62 24.11
C THR A 356 -18.40 -11.07 23.77
N ASP A 357 -19.29 -11.91 23.23
CA ASP A 357 -20.65 -11.51 22.88
C ASP A 357 -21.60 -11.51 24.09
N ALA A 358 -22.84 -11.07 23.87
CA ALA A 358 -23.87 -10.98 24.92
C ALA A 358 -24.27 -12.35 25.53
N SER A 359 -23.90 -13.48 24.92
CA SER A 359 -24.09 -14.83 25.47
C SER A 359 -22.91 -15.32 26.32
N GLY A 360 -21.86 -14.50 26.46
CA GLY A 360 -20.62 -14.87 27.15
C GLY A 360 -19.66 -15.68 26.27
N LYS A 361 -19.95 -15.85 24.98
CA LYS A 361 -19.09 -16.59 24.04
C LYS A 361 -18.03 -15.69 23.45
N LYS A 362 -16.83 -16.24 23.31
CA LYS A 362 -15.68 -15.57 22.68
C LYS A 362 -15.77 -15.74 21.18
N GLN A 363 -15.83 -14.62 20.47
CA GLN A 363 -16.00 -14.55 19.03
C GLN A 363 -14.75 -13.97 18.37
N CYS A 364 -14.48 -14.44 17.15
CA CYS A 364 -13.51 -13.88 16.23
C CYS A 364 -14.24 -13.47 14.96
N ALA A 365 -14.43 -12.16 14.74
CA ALA A 365 -15.08 -11.60 13.56
C ALA A 365 -14.02 -11.18 12.53
N ILE A 366 -13.90 -11.94 11.44
CA ILE A 366 -12.90 -11.74 10.38
C ILE A 366 -13.51 -10.96 9.22
N SER A 367 -12.88 -9.85 8.84
CA SER A 367 -13.35 -8.90 7.81
C SER A 367 -12.34 -8.75 6.67
N ASP A 368 -12.84 -8.50 5.46
CA ASP A 368 -12.07 -8.09 4.26
C ASP A 368 -12.10 -6.58 4.00
N GLN A 369 -12.75 -5.82 4.87
CA GLN A 369 -12.85 -4.37 4.78
C GLN A 369 -11.68 -3.70 5.47
N VAL A 370 -11.01 -2.78 4.76
CA VAL A 370 -10.01 -1.88 5.35
C VAL A 370 -10.68 -1.04 6.44
N PRO A 371 -10.20 -1.08 7.70
CA PRO A 371 -10.72 -0.24 8.77
C PRO A 371 -10.28 1.21 8.61
N ASP A 372 -11.20 2.14 8.88
CA ASP A 372 -10.93 3.58 8.89
C ASP A 372 -11.19 4.23 10.27
N CYS A 373 -11.52 3.41 11.28
CA CYS A 373 -11.62 3.82 12.68
C CYS A 373 -11.35 2.66 13.64
N PHE A 374 -11.13 3.01 14.92
CA PHE A 374 -11.23 2.07 16.04
C PHE A 374 -12.36 2.47 16.98
N ALA A 375 -13.13 1.49 17.45
CA ALA A 375 -14.08 1.63 18.54
C ALA A 375 -13.39 1.21 19.85
N PRO A 376 -13.23 2.09 20.86
CA PRO A 376 -12.65 1.72 22.15
C PRO A 376 -13.66 0.89 22.96
N VAL A 377 -13.31 -0.37 23.23
CA VAL A 377 -14.17 -1.35 23.93
C VAL A 377 -13.28 -2.24 24.81
N ASN A 378 -13.36 -2.06 26.13
CA ASN A 378 -12.52 -2.79 27.09
C ASN A 378 -12.66 -4.31 26.95
N GLY A 379 -11.54 -5.04 27.02
CA GLY A 379 -11.50 -6.50 26.93
C GLY A 379 -11.63 -7.08 25.51
N THR A 380 -11.72 -6.23 24.49
CA THR A 380 -11.63 -6.65 23.07
C THR A 380 -10.20 -6.51 22.55
N VAL A 381 -9.86 -7.23 21.47
CA VAL A 381 -8.56 -7.11 20.81
C VAL A 381 -8.73 -7.14 19.29
N ALA A 382 -8.08 -6.20 18.60
CA ALA A 382 -8.05 -6.10 17.16
C ALA A 382 -6.75 -6.73 16.60
N TYR A 383 -6.87 -7.73 15.72
CA TYR A 383 -5.76 -8.50 15.13
C TYR A 383 -5.69 -8.35 13.62
N THR A 384 -4.48 -8.49 13.06
CA THR A 384 -4.31 -8.64 11.61
C THR A 384 -3.54 -9.91 11.25
N ALA A 385 -3.69 -10.35 10.00
CA ALA A 385 -2.87 -11.43 9.44
C ALA A 385 -1.35 -11.11 9.45
N VAL A 386 -0.97 -9.82 9.41
CA VAL A 386 0.44 -9.37 9.42
C VAL A 386 1.01 -9.29 10.85
N GLY A 387 0.26 -8.72 11.78
CA GLY A 387 0.75 -8.33 13.12
C GLY A 387 0.99 -9.48 14.10
N SER A 388 1.67 -9.16 15.20
CA SER A 388 1.96 -10.04 16.33
C SER A 388 0.74 -10.25 17.25
N VAL A 389 0.91 -11.05 18.30
CA VAL A 389 -0.03 -11.10 19.43
C VAL A 389 0.17 -9.99 20.45
N ASP A 390 1.30 -9.27 20.38
CA ASP A 390 1.71 -8.31 21.39
C ASP A 390 0.82 -7.07 21.28
N GLU A 391 0.33 -6.59 22.42
CA GLU A 391 -0.76 -5.61 22.47
C GLU A 391 -0.27 -4.18 22.70
N VAL A 392 -0.61 -3.28 21.78
CA VAL A 392 -0.51 -1.83 21.97
C VAL A 392 -1.86 -1.22 22.33
N THR A 393 -1.85 -0.12 23.08
CA THR A 393 -3.04 0.72 23.28
C THR A 393 -3.28 1.61 22.08
N LEU A 394 -4.52 2.11 21.96
CA LEU A 394 -4.80 3.25 21.10
C LEU A 394 -3.92 4.47 21.47
N PRO A 395 -3.59 5.34 20.50
CA PRO A 395 -2.89 6.59 20.76
C PRO A 395 -3.65 7.48 21.75
N GLY A 396 -2.91 8.16 22.62
CA GLY A 396 -3.48 9.10 23.58
C GLY A 396 -4.14 10.31 22.90
N CYS A 397 -5.13 10.88 23.58
CA CYS A 397 -5.85 12.09 23.19
C CYS A 397 -5.55 13.23 24.18
N ASP A 398 -5.80 14.48 23.79
CA ASP A 398 -5.71 15.64 24.68
C ASP A 398 -7.12 16.10 25.07
N SER A 399 -7.47 15.98 26.35
CA SER A 399 -8.79 16.34 26.87
C SER A 399 -9.08 17.84 26.85
N SER A 400 -8.08 18.68 26.63
CA SER A 400 -8.25 20.14 26.49
C SER A 400 -8.59 20.60 25.07
N SER A 401 -8.29 19.78 24.05
CA SER A 401 -8.51 20.11 22.64
C SER A 401 -9.43 19.12 21.89
N PHE A 402 -9.62 17.90 22.40
CA PHE A 402 -10.53 16.92 21.82
C PHE A 402 -11.99 17.27 22.12
N ASN A 403 -12.70 17.79 21.10
CA ASN A 403 -14.15 17.96 21.17
C ASN A 403 -14.82 16.59 21.20
N SER A 404 -15.74 16.38 22.15
CA SER A 404 -16.48 15.11 22.23
C SER A 404 -17.40 14.96 21.02
N ILE A 405 -17.42 13.74 20.47
CA ILE A 405 -18.14 13.38 19.27
C ILE A 405 -19.43 12.68 19.69
N LEU A 406 -20.54 13.17 19.18
CA LEU A 406 -21.90 12.67 19.42
C LEU A 406 -22.32 11.93 18.15
N GLY A 407 -22.42 10.60 18.25
CA GLY A 407 -23.07 9.80 17.22
C GLY A 407 -24.59 10.02 17.22
N ASP A 408 -25.26 9.54 16.18
CA ASP A 408 -26.70 9.73 16.03
C ASP A 408 -27.52 9.05 17.15
N CYS A 409 -28.67 9.64 17.46
CA CYS A 409 -29.63 9.12 18.42
C CYS A 409 -30.48 8.00 17.78
N VAL A 410 -30.29 6.75 18.23
CA VAL A 410 -31.02 5.56 17.77
C VAL A 410 -31.62 4.85 18.98
N ASP A 411 -32.90 4.51 18.94
CA ASP A 411 -33.64 3.89 20.05
C ASP A 411 -33.42 4.58 21.41
N CYS A 412 -33.45 5.92 21.38
CA CYS A 412 -33.18 6.81 22.52
C CYS A 412 -31.78 6.71 23.15
N LYS A 413 -30.81 6.05 22.49
CA LYS A 413 -29.40 6.02 22.86
C LYS A 413 -28.53 6.68 21.79
N GLN A 414 -27.48 7.37 22.20
CA GLN A 414 -26.42 7.87 21.33
C GLN A 414 -25.05 7.44 21.86
N SER A 415 -24.12 7.11 20.97
CA SER A 415 -22.73 6.85 21.35
C SER A 415 -21.95 8.16 21.46
N VAL A 416 -21.29 8.40 22.59
CA VAL A 416 -20.47 9.58 22.84
C VAL A 416 -19.01 9.18 22.92
N THR A 417 -18.22 9.56 21.93
CA THR A 417 -16.76 9.38 21.97
C THR A 417 -16.11 10.62 22.56
N SER A 418 -15.41 10.47 23.67
CA SER A 418 -14.79 11.56 24.43
C SER A 418 -13.35 11.25 24.81
N CYS A 419 -12.60 12.26 25.22
CA CYS A 419 -11.25 12.09 25.73
C CYS A 419 -11.25 12.21 27.26
N VAL A 420 -11.09 11.08 27.96
CA VAL A 420 -11.10 11.00 29.42
C VAL A 420 -9.71 10.56 29.90
N ASN A 421 -9.08 11.34 30.78
CA ASN A 421 -7.74 11.07 31.32
C ASN A 421 -6.67 10.79 30.25
N GLY A 422 -6.81 11.39 29.05
CA GLY A 422 -5.89 11.20 27.93
C GLY A 422 -6.14 9.95 27.08
N GLN A 423 -7.24 9.23 27.30
CA GLN A 423 -7.65 8.08 26.50
C GLN A 423 -9.01 8.31 25.83
N LEU A 424 -9.18 7.77 24.62
CA LEU A 424 -10.47 7.76 23.93
C LEU A 424 -11.40 6.76 24.62
N VAL A 425 -12.58 7.23 25.02
CA VAL A 425 -13.63 6.43 25.66
C VAL A 425 -14.93 6.64 24.89
N SER A 426 -15.59 5.54 24.54
CA SER A 426 -16.94 5.57 23.96
C SER A 426 -17.95 5.13 25.02
N THR A 427 -19.00 5.90 25.24
CA THR A 427 -20.09 5.59 26.17
C THR A 427 -21.45 5.68 25.48
N GLU A 428 -22.45 4.94 25.95
CA GLU A 428 -23.84 5.21 25.58
C GLU A 428 -24.43 6.27 26.50
N GLN A 429 -25.11 7.26 25.92
CA GLN A 429 -25.89 8.26 26.65
C GLN A 429 -27.34 8.22 26.16
N SER A 430 -28.32 8.42 27.07
CA SER A 430 -29.70 8.67 26.63
C SER A 430 -29.79 10.00 25.90
N CYS A 431 -30.42 10.00 24.73
CA CYS A 431 -30.64 11.17 23.87
C CYS A 431 -32.11 11.58 23.76
N CYS A 432 -33.03 10.78 24.32
CA CYS A 432 -34.42 11.17 24.50
C CYS A 432 -34.63 11.81 25.88
N VAL A 433 -35.43 12.87 25.92
CA VAL A 433 -35.99 13.39 27.17
C VAL A 433 -37.11 12.44 27.59
N GLU A 434 -36.93 11.71 28.69
CA GLU A 434 -38.07 11.02 29.32
C GLU A 434 -39.15 12.05 29.70
N PRO A 435 -40.43 11.81 29.39
CA PRO A 435 -41.51 12.66 29.88
C PRO A 435 -41.55 12.53 31.41
N GLY A 436 -40.97 13.51 32.09
CA GLY A 436 -40.95 13.56 33.56
C GLY A 436 -42.36 13.42 34.13
N PRO A 437 -42.51 12.78 35.32
CA PRO A 437 -43.81 12.46 35.86
C PRO A 437 -44.66 13.72 36.03
N ILE A 438 -45.79 13.77 35.31
CA ILE A 438 -46.80 14.80 35.49
C ILE A 438 -47.41 14.59 36.88
N GLY A 439 -46.92 15.36 37.86
CA GLY A 439 -47.51 15.42 39.18
C GLY A 439 -48.99 15.82 39.07
N PRO A 440 -49.89 15.23 39.89
CA PRO A 440 -51.32 15.49 39.78
C PRO A 440 -51.68 16.95 40.12
N PRO A 441 -52.88 17.43 39.75
CA PRO A 441 -53.27 18.82 39.91
C PRO A 441 -53.20 19.31 41.36
N ILE A 442 -52.76 20.56 41.53
CA ILE A 442 -52.71 21.25 42.82
C ILE A 442 -54.14 21.56 43.28
N GLU A 443 -54.56 20.96 44.40
CA GLU A 443 -55.72 21.42 45.17
C GLU A 443 -55.31 22.40 46.30
N PRO A 444 -56.18 23.36 46.68
CA PRO A 444 -55.87 24.40 47.67
C PRO A 444 -55.83 23.88 49.12
N PRO A 445 -55.17 24.60 50.04
CA PRO A 445 -54.74 24.05 51.33
C PRO A 445 -55.85 24.00 52.39
N ILE A 446 -55.78 22.98 53.25
CA ILE A 446 -56.53 22.89 54.53
C ILE A 446 -55.51 22.64 55.65
N GLU A 447 -55.54 23.50 56.67
CA GLU A 447 -54.68 23.44 57.86
C GLU A 447 -55.29 22.55 58.99
N PRO A 448 -54.50 22.16 60.02
CA PRO A 448 -54.66 20.86 60.69
C PRO A 448 -55.24 20.90 62.12
N PRO A 449 -55.42 19.70 62.73
CA PRO A 449 -55.10 19.47 64.14
C PRO A 449 -54.05 18.33 64.29
N ILE A 450 -52.86 18.57 64.86
CA ILE A 450 -52.53 18.49 66.32
C ILE A 450 -52.54 17.04 66.88
N GLU A 451 -51.36 16.39 66.87
CA GLU A 451 -50.61 15.76 67.99
C GLU A 451 -51.27 14.71 68.97
N PRO A 452 -50.52 13.86 69.73
CA PRO A 452 -49.06 13.65 69.83
C PRO A 452 -48.66 12.11 69.85
N PRO A 453 -47.64 11.55 70.59
CA PRO A 453 -46.71 10.56 70.01
C PRO A 453 -46.64 9.17 70.72
N ILE A 454 -46.04 8.16 70.07
CA ILE A 454 -45.52 6.94 70.74
C ILE A 454 -44.16 6.52 70.13
N GLU A 455 -43.22 6.18 71.02
CA GLU A 455 -41.81 5.84 70.77
C GLU A 455 -41.55 4.30 70.74
N PRO A 456 -40.30 3.79 70.54
CA PRO A 456 -40.04 2.52 69.82
C PRO A 456 -39.86 1.26 70.71
N PRO A 457 -39.55 0.10 70.09
CA PRO A 457 -38.21 -0.50 70.21
C PRO A 457 -37.62 -0.90 68.83
N ILE A 458 -36.35 -0.62 68.52
CA ILE A 458 -35.13 -1.40 68.84
C ILE A 458 -35.17 -2.86 68.34
N GLU A 459 -34.38 -3.17 67.30
CA GLU A 459 -33.31 -4.18 67.32
C GLU A 459 -32.33 -4.01 66.12
N PRO A 460 -31.07 -4.53 66.19
CA PRO A 460 -29.93 -4.03 65.39
C PRO A 460 -29.67 -4.77 64.06
N PRO A 461 -28.86 -4.17 63.15
CA PRO A 461 -28.43 -4.81 61.91
C PRO A 461 -27.30 -5.83 62.13
N VAL A 462 -27.28 -6.88 61.31
CA VAL A 462 -26.17 -7.84 61.21
C VAL A 462 -25.51 -7.70 59.83
N GLU A 463 -24.23 -7.36 59.81
CA GLU A 463 -23.31 -7.57 58.69
C GLU A 463 -22.14 -8.50 59.14
N PRO A 464 -21.07 -8.76 58.35
CA PRO A 464 -20.93 -10.02 57.61
C PRO A 464 -19.52 -10.64 57.91
N PRO A 465 -18.76 -11.23 56.97
CA PRO A 465 -19.04 -12.25 55.94
C PRO A 465 -18.34 -13.60 56.31
N VAL A 466 -17.99 -14.40 55.29
CA VAL A 466 -17.02 -15.53 55.26
C VAL A 466 -17.62 -16.95 55.24
N GLU A 467 -17.58 -17.57 54.06
CA GLU A 467 -17.17 -18.98 53.89
C GLU A 467 -16.18 -19.09 52.71
N PRO A 468 -15.08 -19.84 52.83
CA PRO A 468 -14.10 -20.05 51.74
C PRO A 468 -14.43 -21.29 50.88
N PRO A 469 -14.01 -21.32 49.59
CA PRO A 469 -14.18 -22.50 48.75
C PRO A 469 -13.11 -23.55 49.04
N VAL A 470 -13.52 -24.80 49.32
CA VAL A 470 -12.60 -25.96 49.41
C VAL A 470 -13.27 -27.20 48.81
N GLU A 471 -13.05 -27.44 47.51
CA GLU A 471 -12.77 -28.78 46.96
C GLU A 471 -11.78 -28.63 45.80
N PRO A 472 -10.61 -29.31 45.81
CA PRO A 472 -9.69 -29.33 44.69
C PRO A 472 -10.13 -30.35 43.62
N PRO A 473 -9.84 -30.12 42.32
CA PRO A 473 -10.13 -31.07 41.27
C PRO A 473 -9.24 -32.32 41.34
N THR A 474 -9.82 -33.45 40.92
CA THR A 474 -9.15 -34.75 40.81
C THR A 474 -7.94 -34.72 39.87
N GLU A 475 -6.84 -35.34 40.30
CA GLU A 475 -5.57 -35.46 39.58
C GLU A 475 -5.70 -36.34 38.32
N PRO A 476 -5.18 -35.92 37.15
CA PRO A 476 -4.96 -36.80 36.00
C PRO A 476 -3.64 -37.55 36.15
N GLU A 477 -3.68 -38.87 35.98
CA GLU A 477 -2.53 -39.77 36.13
C GLU A 477 -1.37 -39.45 35.18
N VAL A 478 -0.14 -39.45 35.71
CA VAL A 478 1.10 -39.39 34.92
C VAL A 478 1.42 -40.80 34.38
N PRO A 479 1.66 -40.99 33.08
CA PRO A 479 2.19 -42.26 32.56
C PRO A 479 3.65 -42.43 33.02
N GLN A 480 3.92 -43.41 33.89
CA GLN A 480 5.28 -43.85 34.16
C GLN A 480 5.84 -44.68 32.98
N PRO A 481 7.16 -44.66 32.73
CA PRO A 481 7.77 -45.40 31.64
C PRO A 481 7.79 -46.92 31.91
N PRO A 482 7.83 -47.77 30.88
CA PRO A 482 8.08 -49.20 31.06
C PRO A 482 9.50 -49.44 31.60
N VAL A 483 9.60 -50.14 32.73
CA VAL A 483 10.87 -50.68 33.22
C VAL A 483 11.20 -52.00 32.51
N GLU A 484 12.48 -52.16 32.23
CA GLU A 484 13.17 -53.26 31.55
C GLU A 484 13.13 -54.60 32.31
N PRO A 485 13.23 -55.76 31.62
CA PRO A 485 13.68 -57.01 32.22
C PRO A 485 15.19 -57.24 31.99
N GLU A 486 15.94 -57.36 33.09
CA GLU A 486 17.40 -57.58 33.14
C GLU A 486 17.87 -58.98 32.64
N VAL A 487 19.21 -59.21 32.71
CA VAL A 487 19.97 -60.47 32.99
C VAL A 487 20.98 -60.88 31.87
N PRO A 488 22.28 -61.18 32.15
CA PRO A 488 23.19 -60.69 33.21
C PRO A 488 24.69 -60.46 32.79
N GLU A 489 25.48 -59.86 33.71
CA GLU A 489 26.91 -60.09 34.07
C GLU A 489 28.05 -60.37 33.02
N ASN A 490 29.02 -59.43 32.95
CA ASN A 490 30.49 -59.51 33.23
C ASN A 490 31.26 -60.88 33.16
N PRO A 491 32.63 -60.96 33.00
CA PRO A 491 33.63 -59.88 33.09
C PRO A 491 34.91 -59.91 32.18
N THR A 492 35.71 -58.83 32.34
CA THR A 492 37.20 -58.70 32.26
C THR A 492 37.98 -58.38 30.95
N GLU A 493 38.69 -57.25 31.02
CA GLU A 493 39.96 -56.84 30.35
C GLU A 493 41.18 -57.76 30.65
N PRO A 494 42.42 -57.55 30.11
CA PRO A 494 42.93 -56.76 28.95
C PRO A 494 43.82 -57.69 28.04
N PRO A 495 45.10 -57.46 27.59
CA PRO A 495 45.91 -56.25 27.26
C PRO A 495 46.77 -56.26 25.95
N VAL A 496 46.87 -55.08 25.30
CA VAL A 496 48.10 -54.35 24.86
C VAL A 496 49.23 -55.02 23.99
N THR A 497 49.67 -54.29 22.92
CA THR A 497 50.98 -54.26 22.17
C THR A 497 51.32 -55.17 20.94
N PRO A 498 52.23 -54.74 19.99
CA PRO A 498 52.40 -55.23 18.59
C PRO A 498 53.85 -55.74 18.25
N PRO A 499 54.46 -55.70 17.02
CA PRO A 499 54.07 -55.92 15.59
C PRO A 499 54.96 -56.96 14.78
N ASP A 500 54.64 -57.21 13.48
CA ASP A 500 55.52 -57.68 12.34
C ASP A 500 56.14 -59.13 12.38
N PRO A 501 56.79 -59.73 11.33
CA PRO A 501 56.82 -59.46 9.85
C PRO A 501 56.72 -60.71 8.88
N GLY A 502 56.58 -60.48 7.55
CA GLY A 502 56.93 -61.41 6.43
C GLY A 502 55.95 -62.56 6.06
N ASP A 503 56.00 -63.25 4.89
CA ASP A 503 56.72 -63.11 3.60
C ASP A 503 56.09 -64.04 2.49
N THR A 504 56.42 -63.82 1.20
CA THR A 504 56.15 -64.64 -0.02
C THR A 504 54.70 -64.75 -0.58
N GLY A 505 54.45 -64.78 -1.91
CA GLY A 505 55.31 -64.53 -3.08
C GLY A 505 54.68 -64.88 -4.45
N GLY A 506 55.06 -64.16 -5.53
CA GLY A 506 54.73 -64.41 -6.97
C GLY A 506 53.33 -63.97 -7.43
N GLY A 507 53.07 -63.38 -8.61
CA GLY A 507 53.80 -63.15 -9.88
C GLY A 507 52.78 -63.29 -11.04
N ALA A 508 52.83 -62.68 -12.23
CA ALA A 508 53.70 -61.70 -12.88
C ALA A 508 52.92 -61.00 -14.03
N GLY A 509 53.43 -59.93 -14.63
CA GLY A 509 52.84 -59.30 -15.83
C GLY A 509 53.29 -57.86 -16.09
N GLU A 510 54.17 -57.66 -17.08
CA GLU A 510 54.86 -56.39 -17.38
C GLU A 510 54.15 -55.52 -18.45
N THR A 511 54.40 -54.20 -18.44
CA THR A 511 54.81 -53.41 -19.64
C THR A 511 55.36 -52.02 -19.27
N GLU A 512 56.27 -51.51 -20.12
CA GLU A 512 57.24 -50.39 -19.95
C GLU A 512 56.61 -48.97 -20.18
N ILE A 513 56.95 -47.88 -19.44
CA ILE A 513 58.11 -46.91 -19.55
C ILE A 513 58.12 -46.15 -20.91
N PRO A 514 58.47 -44.84 -21.09
CA PRO A 514 59.17 -43.81 -20.24
C PRO A 514 58.38 -42.46 -20.06
N ASP A 515 58.87 -41.32 -19.50
CA ASP A 515 60.18 -40.89 -18.93
C ASP A 515 60.02 -39.72 -17.90
N GLU A 516 61.06 -39.49 -17.09
CA GLU A 516 61.24 -38.42 -16.06
C GLU A 516 61.79 -37.08 -16.69
N PRO A 517 61.96 -35.91 -16.00
CA PRO A 517 62.58 -35.84 -14.67
C PRO A 517 62.16 -34.77 -13.63
N SER A 518 62.51 -35.13 -12.40
CA SER A 518 62.53 -34.39 -11.14
C SER A 518 63.28 -33.03 -11.10
N TYR A 519 62.85 -32.16 -10.16
CA TYR A 519 63.77 -31.28 -9.42
C TYR A 519 63.22 -30.99 -8.01
N SER A 520 64.11 -30.78 -7.02
CA SER A 520 63.75 -30.68 -5.60
C SER A 520 64.24 -29.40 -4.91
N GLN A 521 63.57 -29.05 -3.79
CA GLN A 521 63.93 -28.10 -2.73
C GLN A 521 64.00 -26.59 -3.04
N GLY A 522 63.59 -25.78 -2.04
CA GLY A 522 63.89 -24.35 -2.00
C GLY A 522 62.81 -23.43 -1.39
N VAL A 523 62.27 -23.70 -0.20
CA VAL A 523 61.37 -22.75 0.48
C VAL A 523 62.18 -21.56 1.01
N ASN A 524 61.95 -20.36 0.46
CA ASN A 524 62.69 -19.14 0.78
C ASN A 524 61.78 -18.14 1.51
N VAL A 525 62.05 -17.88 2.80
CA VAL A 525 61.08 -17.33 3.78
C VAL A 525 60.99 -15.78 3.75
N VAL A 526 60.96 -15.15 2.57
CA VAL A 526 60.98 -13.67 2.44
C VAL A 526 59.90 -13.10 1.51
N ALA A 527 59.14 -13.93 0.76
CA ALA A 527 58.20 -13.46 -0.27
C ALA A 527 56.72 -13.32 0.18
N ILE A 528 56.39 -13.44 1.47
CA ILE A 528 54.98 -13.47 1.93
C ILE A 528 54.43 -12.08 2.34
N ALA A 529 55.29 -11.09 2.63
CA ALA A 529 54.84 -9.75 3.03
C ALA A 529 54.27 -8.90 1.86
N GLY A 530 54.80 -9.06 0.64
CA GLY A 530 54.37 -8.27 -0.52
C GLY A 530 53.05 -8.73 -1.14
N GLY A 531 52.83 -10.05 -1.20
CA GLY A 531 51.62 -10.64 -1.80
C GLY A 531 50.36 -10.31 -1.01
N VAL A 532 50.42 -10.32 0.32
CA VAL A 532 49.28 -10.00 1.18
C VAL A 532 48.90 -8.52 1.07
N ILE A 533 49.87 -7.60 1.04
CA ILE A 533 49.58 -6.16 0.88
C ILE A 533 49.08 -5.86 -0.53
N GLY A 534 49.64 -6.49 -1.57
CA GLY A 534 49.15 -6.36 -2.94
C GLY A 534 47.72 -6.91 -3.12
N ALA A 535 47.43 -8.08 -2.55
CA ALA A 535 46.11 -8.68 -2.56
C ALA A 535 45.10 -7.90 -1.71
N LEU A 536 45.50 -7.35 -0.56
CA LEU A 536 44.65 -6.49 0.27
C LEU A 536 44.41 -5.12 -0.37
N LEU A 537 45.37 -4.54 -1.09
CA LEU A 537 45.14 -3.34 -1.89
C LEU A 537 44.23 -3.62 -3.08
N LEU A 538 44.40 -4.75 -3.77
CA LEU A 538 43.51 -5.15 -4.86
C LEU A 538 42.10 -5.46 -4.33
N LEU A 539 41.98 -6.16 -3.20
CA LEU A 539 40.70 -6.41 -2.52
C LEU A 539 40.09 -5.14 -1.94
N ALA A 540 40.87 -4.16 -1.48
CA ALA A 540 40.35 -2.86 -1.04
C ALA A 540 39.97 -1.96 -2.22
N LEU A 541 40.61 -2.10 -3.39
CA LEU A 541 40.21 -1.45 -4.63
C LEU A 541 38.99 -2.13 -5.28
N LEU A 542 38.86 -3.46 -5.16
CA LEU A 542 37.70 -4.22 -5.63
C LEU A 542 36.52 -4.12 -4.66
N ALA A 543 36.73 -4.11 -3.35
CA ALA A 543 35.69 -3.86 -2.35
C ALA A 543 35.35 -2.37 -2.25
N GLY A 544 36.31 -1.46 -2.46
CA GLY A 544 36.07 -0.03 -2.62
C GLY A 544 35.34 0.27 -3.94
N GLY A 545 35.71 -0.43 -5.02
CA GLY A 545 34.99 -0.39 -6.30
C GLY A 545 33.59 -0.99 -6.21
N ALA A 546 33.42 -2.09 -5.50
CA ALA A 546 32.13 -2.71 -5.23
C ALA A 546 31.28 -1.85 -4.28
N ALA A 547 31.83 -1.28 -3.21
CA ALA A 547 31.10 -0.35 -2.33
C ALA A 547 30.76 0.98 -3.03
N TYR A 548 31.58 1.41 -4.00
CA TYR A 548 31.24 2.51 -4.90
C TYR A 548 30.13 2.14 -5.89
N TYR A 549 30.12 0.89 -6.38
CA TYR A 549 29.10 0.33 -7.28
C TYR A 549 27.78 -0.04 -6.58
N PHE A 550 27.82 -0.38 -5.29
CA PHE A 550 26.69 -0.78 -4.44
C PHE A 550 26.24 0.32 -3.47
N ARG A 551 26.68 1.56 -3.66
CA ARG A 551 25.92 2.69 -3.11
C ARG A 551 24.51 2.63 -3.69
N THR A 552 23.50 2.58 -2.82
CA THR A 552 22.20 3.18 -3.15
C THR A 552 22.51 4.59 -3.66
N GLU A 553 22.28 4.86 -4.94
CA GLU A 553 23.00 5.95 -5.63
C GLU A 553 22.65 7.37 -5.14
N GLY A 554 21.77 7.49 -4.14
CA GLY A 554 21.38 8.77 -3.57
C GLY A 554 20.58 9.61 -4.57
N TYR A 555 19.81 8.96 -5.45
CA TYR A 555 18.93 9.61 -6.41
C TYR A 555 17.48 9.18 -6.19
N ARG A 556 16.56 10.06 -6.57
CA ARG A 556 15.11 9.83 -6.55
C ARG A 556 14.71 9.20 -7.87
N GLU A 557 13.93 8.14 -7.80
CA GLU A 557 13.45 7.38 -8.95
C GLU A 557 11.95 7.61 -9.17
N VAL A 558 11.49 7.55 -10.42
CA VAL A 558 10.06 7.65 -10.73
C VAL A 558 9.46 6.27 -10.50
N SER A 559 8.59 6.11 -9.51
CA SER A 559 8.18 4.78 -9.00
C SER A 559 6.73 4.36 -9.26
N GLY A 560 5.86 5.31 -9.66
CA GLY A 560 4.41 5.09 -9.79
C GLY A 560 4.04 3.98 -10.78
N LYS A 561 3.17 3.05 -10.36
CA LYS A 561 2.79 1.85 -11.13
C LYS A 561 1.73 2.09 -12.20
N CYS A 562 1.08 3.26 -12.21
CA CYS A 562 0.11 3.63 -13.22
C CYS A 562 0.69 4.60 -14.26
N PRO A 563 0.39 4.41 -15.57
CA PRO A 563 0.65 5.41 -16.59
C PRO A 563 -0.20 6.67 -16.37
N VAL A 564 0.39 7.82 -16.69
CA VAL A 564 -0.24 9.15 -16.58
C VAL A 564 -0.54 9.68 -17.97
N PHE A 565 -1.82 9.75 -18.32
CA PHE A 565 -2.28 10.13 -19.65
C PHE A 565 -2.28 11.66 -19.82
N GLY A 566 -1.86 12.10 -21.01
CA GLY A 566 -1.77 13.51 -21.40
C GLY A 566 -0.67 14.31 -20.69
N LYS A 567 0.12 13.69 -19.79
CA LYS A 567 1.22 14.34 -19.08
C LYS A 567 2.38 14.63 -20.02
N VAL A 568 2.78 15.89 -20.06
CA VAL A 568 3.98 16.39 -20.73
C VAL A 568 4.88 17.12 -19.74
N ILE A 569 6.14 17.35 -20.12
CA ILE A 569 7.01 18.31 -19.41
C ILE A 569 7.11 19.57 -20.27
N HIS A 570 6.57 20.68 -19.77
CA HIS A 570 6.73 21.98 -20.39
C HIS A 570 8.13 22.49 -20.12
N LEU A 571 8.83 22.90 -21.18
CA LEU A 571 10.12 23.57 -21.08
C LEU A 571 9.90 25.08 -21.27
N HIS A 572 10.70 25.91 -20.60
CA HIS A 572 10.72 27.37 -20.81
C HIS A 572 12.03 27.81 -21.50
N GLN A 573 12.43 27.12 -22.57
CA GLN A 573 13.59 27.51 -23.37
C GLN A 573 13.29 28.77 -24.19
N PRO A 574 14.30 29.56 -24.60
CA PRO A 574 14.10 30.71 -25.50
C PRO A 574 13.43 30.29 -26.81
N VAL A 575 12.62 31.18 -27.40
CA VAL A 575 11.81 30.96 -28.62
C VAL A 575 12.61 30.45 -29.84
N ALA A 576 13.94 30.60 -29.86
CA ALA A 576 14.82 30.04 -30.89
C ALA A 576 15.03 28.51 -30.79
N TYR A 577 14.55 27.87 -29.73
CA TYR A 577 14.67 26.45 -29.45
C TYR A 577 13.34 25.75 -29.81
N LYS A 578 13.39 24.46 -30.14
CA LYS A 578 12.18 23.67 -30.43
C LYS A 578 11.25 23.49 -29.23
N ASN A 579 11.77 23.68 -28.01
CA ASN A 579 11.03 23.67 -26.75
C ASN A 579 10.19 22.39 -26.52
N THR A 580 10.74 21.22 -26.88
CA THR A 580 10.11 19.91 -26.65
C THR A 580 11.00 19.02 -25.79
N PHE A 581 10.42 18.40 -24.76
CA PHE A 581 11.14 17.47 -23.88
C PHE A 581 11.41 16.10 -24.53
N LEU A 582 10.87 15.82 -25.72
CA LEU A 582 11.11 14.57 -26.46
C LEU A 582 12.35 14.61 -27.39
N ASP A 583 12.97 15.78 -27.57
CA ASP A 583 14.30 15.86 -28.19
C ASP A 583 15.35 15.15 -27.29
N ASP A 584 16.45 14.70 -27.89
CA ASP A 584 17.57 14.11 -27.15
C ASP A 584 18.14 15.10 -26.11
N VAL A 585 18.67 14.56 -25.01
CA VAL A 585 19.47 15.35 -24.06
C VAL A 585 20.71 15.95 -24.73
N ALA A 586 21.06 17.16 -24.34
CA ALA A 586 22.25 17.89 -24.80
C ALA A 586 23.51 17.01 -24.81
N SER A 587 24.22 17.00 -25.94
CA SER A 587 25.53 16.35 -26.01
C SER A 587 26.61 17.16 -25.28
N PRO A 588 27.72 16.55 -24.82
CA PRO A 588 28.79 17.26 -24.12
C PRO A 588 29.36 18.47 -24.87
N SER A 589 29.37 18.43 -26.21
CA SER A 589 29.85 19.52 -27.06
C SER A 589 28.94 20.76 -27.03
N GLN A 590 27.70 20.64 -26.53
CA GLN A 590 26.73 21.72 -26.40
C GLN A 590 26.69 22.33 -24.99
N ALA A 591 27.45 21.79 -24.03
CA ALA A 591 27.42 22.19 -22.61
C ALA A 591 27.79 23.67 -22.36
N TYR A 592 28.44 24.34 -23.33
CA TYR A 592 28.76 25.77 -23.30
C TYR A 592 27.52 26.68 -23.49
N ARG A 593 26.41 26.16 -24.02
CA ARG A 593 25.17 26.92 -24.24
C ARG A 593 24.36 27.05 -22.94
N LYS A 594 23.67 28.18 -22.81
CA LYS A 594 22.87 28.57 -21.64
C LYS A 594 21.55 29.23 -22.08
N PRO A 595 20.38 28.65 -21.76
CA PRO A 595 20.20 27.29 -21.25
C PRO A 595 20.67 26.23 -22.27
N LEU A 596 20.80 24.98 -21.82
CA LEU A 596 21.15 23.83 -22.65
C LEU A 596 20.11 23.58 -23.77
N PRO A 597 20.54 23.27 -25.01
CA PRO A 597 19.65 22.78 -26.07
C PRO A 597 19.35 21.29 -25.92
N GLY A 598 18.11 20.91 -26.23
CA GLY A 598 17.67 19.52 -26.24
C GLY A 598 16.45 19.30 -25.35
N GLY A 599 16.07 18.04 -25.21
CA GLY A 599 15.01 17.57 -24.33
C GLY A 599 15.54 16.57 -23.31
N PHE A 600 14.71 15.60 -22.94
CA PHE A 600 14.94 14.60 -21.90
C PHE A 600 15.19 13.19 -22.48
N ASN A 601 14.99 12.98 -23.78
CA ASN A 601 15.12 11.67 -24.41
C ASN A 601 16.55 11.13 -24.36
N SER A 602 16.72 9.83 -24.05
CA SER A 602 18.04 9.22 -23.94
C SER A 602 18.82 9.27 -25.27
N PRO A 603 19.98 9.95 -25.32
CA PRO A 603 20.81 10.06 -26.53
C PRO A 603 21.62 8.80 -26.83
N HIS A 604 21.45 7.72 -26.04
CA HIS A 604 22.29 6.54 -26.09
C HIS A 604 22.22 5.83 -27.46
N ILE A 605 23.37 5.33 -27.92
CA ILE A 605 23.50 4.54 -29.15
C ILE A 605 23.95 3.14 -28.73
N THR A 606 23.17 2.12 -29.10
CA THR A 606 23.51 0.72 -28.84
C THR A 606 24.80 0.33 -29.57
N GLY A 607 25.50 -0.72 -29.11
CA GLY A 607 26.70 -1.23 -29.79
C GLY A 607 26.52 -1.62 -31.27
N SER A 608 25.26 -1.77 -31.73
CA SER A 608 24.90 -1.95 -33.15
C SER A 608 24.84 -0.65 -33.97
N GLY A 609 25.28 0.49 -33.43
CA GLY A 609 25.22 1.81 -34.07
C GLY A 609 23.81 2.41 -34.16
N ARG A 610 22.80 1.75 -33.59
CA ARG A 610 21.39 2.16 -33.63
C ARG A 610 21.03 2.95 -32.37
N LYS A 611 20.28 4.06 -32.54
CA LYS A 611 19.65 4.80 -31.43
C LYS A 611 18.90 3.83 -30.52
N PHE A 612 19.08 4.04 -29.21
CA PHE A 612 18.36 3.33 -28.16
C PHE A 612 16.94 3.88 -27.98
N SER A 613 16.78 5.21 -28.11
CA SER A 613 15.52 5.93 -27.94
C SER A 613 15.43 7.14 -28.90
N PRO A 614 14.25 7.48 -29.46
CA PRO A 614 13.03 6.69 -29.42
C PRO A 614 13.15 5.38 -30.22
N ILE A 615 12.26 4.44 -29.93
CA ILE A 615 12.11 3.18 -30.64
C ILE A 615 10.64 2.96 -31.02
N SER A 616 10.38 2.43 -32.22
CA SER A 616 9.01 2.11 -32.64
C SER A 616 8.46 0.90 -31.90
N ASP A 617 7.17 0.93 -31.59
CA ASP A 617 6.43 -0.14 -30.90
C ASP A 617 6.63 -1.51 -31.56
N ALA A 618 6.47 -1.57 -32.89
CA ALA A 618 6.69 -2.79 -33.68
C ALA A 618 8.10 -3.39 -33.51
N LYS A 619 9.12 -2.55 -33.25
CA LYS A 619 10.50 -2.98 -33.03
C LYS A 619 10.76 -3.42 -31.59
N ILE A 620 10.00 -2.90 -30.62
CA ILE A 620 9.97 -3.48 -29.25
C ILE A 620 9.32 -4.85 -29.32
N ARG A 621 8.13 -4.97 -29.91
CA ARG A 621 7.41 -6.25 -30.09
C ARG A 621 8.29 -7.30 -30.78
N SER A 622 8.99 -6.93 -31.85
CA SER A 622 9.94 -7.81 -32.55
C SER A 622 11.17 -8.21 -31.71
N ARG A 623 11.53 -7.47 -30.66
CA ARG A 623 12.62 -7.82 -29.74
C ARG A 623 12.17 -8.70 -28.58
N LEU A 624 10.95 -8.48 -28.08
CA LEU A 624 10.37 -9.24 -26.98
C LEU A 624 9.76 -10.58 -27.46
N GLY A 625 9.40 -10.71 -28.74
CA GLY A 625 8.89 -11.95 -29.31
C GLY A 625 7.57 -12.36 -28.67
N ASP A 626 7.41 -13.65 -28.38
CA ASP A 626 6.17 -14.21 -27.83
C ASP A 626 5.93 -13.83 -26.36
N THR A 627 6.96 -13.38 -25.63
CA THR A 627 6.83 -12.82 -24.27
C THR A 627 6.51 -11.31 -24.27
N SER A 628 6.28 -10.72 -25.45
CA SER A 628 5.89 -9.32 -25.58
C SER A 628 4.56 -9.02 -24.87
N PRO A 629 4.50 -7.98 -24.02
CA PRO A 629 3.23 -7.44 -23.54
C PRO A 629 2.27 -7.12 -24.69
N LYS A 630 0.98 -7.31 -24.42
CA LYS A 630 -0.13 -7.11 -25.36
C LYS A 630 -0.37 -5.63 -25.62
N THR A 631 -0.17 -4.79 -24.61
CA THR A 631 -0.35 -3.34 -24.72
C THR A 631 0.93 -2.64 -25.17
N GLU A 632 0.78 -1.57 -25.93
CA GLU A 632 1.89 -0.69 -26.30
C GLU A 632 2.57 0.00 -25.12
N ILE A 633 1.80 0.38 -24.11
CA ILE A 633 2.29 1.02 -22.88
C ILE A 633 3.11 0.00 -22.07
N GLY A 634 2.60 -1.22 -21.91
CA GLY A 634 3.32 -2.32 -21.26
C GLY A 634 4.61 -2.70 -21.99
N ARG A 635 4.61 -2.72 -23.33
CA ARG A 635 5.83 -2.90 -24.14
C ARG A 635 6.85 -1.79 -23.90
N CYS A 636 6.41 -0.53 -23.89
CA CYS A 636 7.29 0.61 -23.65
C CYS A 636 7.87 0.63 -22.23
N ALA A 637 7.04 0.34 -21.23
CA ALA A 637 7.45 0.21 -19.83
C ALA A 637 8.45 -0.93 -19.62
N SER A 638 8.18 -2.10 -20.19
CA SER A 638 9.10 -3.26 -20.13
C SER A 638 10.45 -2.96 -20.79
N TYR A 639 10.44 -2.24 -21.91
CA TYR A 639 11.67 -1.80 -22.58
C TYR A 639 12.48 -0.83 -21.71
N ALA A 640 11.82 0.11 -21.02
CA ALA A 640 12.46 1.01 -20.07
C ALA A 640 13.03 0.23 -18.86
N LEU A 641 12.27 -0.71 -18.29
CA LEU A 641 12.68 -1.51 -17.12
C LEU A 641 13.90 -2.41 -17.39
N ALA A 642 13.92 -3.06 -18.56
CA ALA A 642 15.02 -3.89 -19.02
C ALA A 642 16.30 -3.09 -19.37
N THR A 643 16.26 -1.76 -19.26
CA THR A 643 17.43 -0.91 -19.54
C THR A 643 18.34 -0.81 -18.33
N THR A 644 19.66 -0.88 -18.58
CA THR A 644 20.71 -0.50 -17.63
C THR A 644 21.25 0.86 -18.05
N PRO A 645 20.81 1.99 -17.47
CA PRO A 645 21.33 3.30 -17.83
C PRO A 645 22.77 3.49 -17.31
N GLN A 646 23.43 4.52 -17.82
CA GLN A 646 24.68 5.02 -17.25
C GLN A 646 24.36 6.16 -16.29
N ASN A 647 24.94 6.14 -15.10
CA ASN A 647 24.90 7.23 -14.15
C ASN A 647 25.41 8.50 -14.83
N PRO A 648 24.61 9.58 -14.84
CA PRO A 648 24.88 10.74 -15.69
C PRO A 648 26.13 11.49 -15.23
N LYS A 649 26.58 11.34 -13.98
CA LYS A 649 27.77 11.99 -13.41
C LYS A 649 29.03 11.13 -13.51
N SER A 650 28.97 9.86 -13.13
CA SER A 650 30.15 8.96 -13.15
C SER A 650 30.39 8.30 -14.51
N GLY A 651 29.33 8.09 -15.31
CA GLY A 651 29.36 7.30 -16.55
C GLY A 651 29.35 5.78 -16.33
N ALA A 652 29.33 5.31 -15.07
CA ALA A 652 29.23 3.90 -14.74
C ALA A 652 27.81 3.35 -15.04
N PRO A 653 27.65 2.05 -15.36
CA PRO A 653 26.34 1.40 -15.37
C PRO A 653 25.65 1.52 -14.01
N SER A 654 24.34 1.74 -14.01
CA SER A 654 23.52 1.89 -12.80
C SER A 654 22.29 0.98 -12.86
N MET A 655 21.79 0.59 -11.68
CA MET A 655 20.52 -0.12 -11.53
C MET A 655 19.29 0.79 -11.69
N TYR A 656 19.48 2.12 -11.68
CA TYR A 656 18.45 3.14 -11.79
C TYR A 656 17.48 2.90 -12.94
N LYS A 657 16.21 3.21 -12.76
CA LYS A 657 15.13 2.99 -13.73
C LYS A 657 14.64 4.31 -14.33
N ASN A 658 15.06 4.53 -15.58
CA ASN A 658 14.63 5.66 -16.37
C ASN A 658 13.10 5.61 -16.65
N PRO A 659 12.36 6.71 -16.49
CA PRO A 659 10.96 6.79 -16.89
C PRO A 659 10.81 6.76 -18.41
N PHE A 660 9.59 6.51 -18.88
CA PHE A 660 9.25 6.47 -20.30
C PHE A 660 8.14 7.47 -20.66
N VAL A 661 8.08 7.81 -21.95
CA VAL A 661 6.88 8.36 -22.59
C VAL A 661 6.55 7.54 -23.81
N TYR A 662 5.29 7.12 -23.92
CA TYR A 662 4.75 6.51 -25.12
C TYR A 662 3.96 7.55 -25.94
N ASP A 663 4.32 7.71 -27.21
CA ASP A 663 3.57 8.47 -28.20
C ASP A 663 2.62 7.53 -28.94
N ARG A 664 1.33 7.64 -28.63
CA ARG A 664 0.24 6.82 -29.19
C ARG A 664 -0.06 7.12 -30.66
N VAL A 665 0.30 8.29 -31.16
CA VAL A 665 0.07 8.74 -32.55
C VAL A 665 1.18 8.24 -33.45
N ASN A 666 2.44 8.49 -33.07
CA ASN A 666 3.61 8.06 -33.84
C ASN A 666 4.04 6.61 -33.55
N LYS A 667 3.39 5.95 -32.57
CA LYS A 667 3.70 4.59 -32.08
C LYS A 667 5.18 4.43 -31.70
N GLN A 668 5.69 5.41 -30.95
CA GLN A 668 7.08 5.46 -30.47
C GLN A 668 7.16 5.45 -28.95
N CYS A 669 8.10 4.67 -28.43
CA CYS A 669 8.50 4.67 -27.04
C CYS A 669 9.77 5.51 -26.87
N TYR A 670 9.73 6.45 -25.96
CA TYR A 670 10.84 7.28 -25.52
C TYR A 670 11.24 6.84 -24.11
N VAL A 671 12.50 6.49 -23.90
CA VAL A 671 13.08 6.28 -22.57
C VAL A 671 13.87 7.54 -22.22
N LEU A 672 13.47 8.22 -21.14
CA LEU A 672 14.03 9.53 -20.77
C LEU A 672 15.29 9.33 -19.92
N ALA A 673 16.39 9.99 -20.29
CA ALA A 673 17.59 10.01 -19.47
C ALA A 673 17.50 11.03 -18.32
N ILE A 674 16.64 12.05 -18.45
CA ILE A 674 16.30 12.99 -17.39
C ILE A 674 14.99 12.55 -16.73
N SER A 675 15.04 12.34 -15.41
CA SER A 675 13.90 11.92 -14.58
C SER A 675 13.37 13.05 -13.69
N ALA A 676 14.10 14.16 -13.58
CA ALA A 676 13.60 15.39 -13.00
C ALA A 676 12.36 15.88 -13.78
N GLN A 677 11.29 16.25 -13.06
CA GLN A 677 10.00 16.64 -13.65
C GLN A 677 9.61 18.09 -13.36
N LEU A 678 10.15 18.69 -12.29
CA LEU A 678 9.91 20.07 -11.90
C LEU A 678 11.23 20.76 -11.52
N LEU A 679 11.50 21.91 -12.15
CA LEU A 679 12.58 22.82 -11.81
C LEU A 679 12.09 24.26 -11.98
N LYS A 680 11.95 24.98 -10.87
CA LYS A 680 11.45 26.37 -10.84
C LYS A 680 12.33 27.28 -9.98
N GLY A 681 12.26 28.58 -10.24
CA GLY A 681 12.92 29.64 -9.47
C GLY A 681 14.19 30.18 -10.14
N GLN A 682 14.30 31.51 -10.17
CA GLN A 682 15.35 32.27 -10.88
C GLN A 682 16.79 32.00 -10.39
N LYS A 683 16.96 31.40 -9.20
CA LYS A 683 18.26 30.95 -8.68
C LYS A 683 18.78 29.68 -9.36
N TYR A 684 17.88 28.87 -9.91
CA TYR A 684 18.16 27.50 -10.39
C TYR A 684 18.00 27.35 -11.90
N CYS A 685 17.04 28.07 -12.49
CA CYS A 685 16.66 27.90 -13.89
C CYS A 685 16.20 29.21 -14.54
N SER A 686 16.25 29.24 -15.88
CA SER A 686 15.85 30.40 -16.68
C SER A 686 14.48 30.18 -17.35
N VAL A 687 13.62 31.20 -17.35
CA VAL A 687 12.40 31.26 -18.16
C VAL A 687 12.70 32.12 -19.39
N ASN A 688 12.53 31.56 -20.60
CA ASN A 688 12.88 32.22 -21.86
C ASN A 688 14.33 32.76 -21.93
N GLY A 689 15.26 32.15 -21.16
CA GLY A 689 16.66 32.58 -21.07
C GLY A 689 16.93 33.69 -20.05
N SER A 690 15.97 34.03 -19.18
CA SER A 690 16.14 34.95 -18.05
C SER A 690 15.97 34.24 -16.70
N PRO A 691 16.89 34.37 -15.73
CA PRO A 691 18.19 35.03 -15.83
C PRO A 691 19.14 34.34 -16.83
N SER A 692 20.02 35.12 -17.45
CA SER A 692 21.00 34.61 -18.42
C SER A 692 22.14 33.86 -17.74
N GLY A 693 22.75 32.91 -18.46
CA GLY A 693 23.91 32.14 -17.98
C GLY A 693 23.58 30.89 -17.16
N LEU A 694 22.32 30.66 -16.79
CA LEU A 694 21.88 29.45 -16.11
C LEU A 694 21.93 28.22 -17.05
N THR A 695 22.33 27.07 -16.51
CA THR A 695 22.47 25.82 -17.27
C THR A 695 21.13 25.28 -17.75
N TRP A 696 20.12 25.32 -16.89
CA TRP A 696 18.80 24.76 -17.16
C TRP A 696 17.78 25.85 -17.50
N SER A 697 16.90 25.58 -18.47
CA SER A 697 15.61 26.26 -18.54
C SER A 697 14.72 25.73 -17.42
N CYS A 698 13.80 26.54 -16.91
CA CYS A 698 12.78 26.02 -16.00
C CYS A 698 11.88 25.02 -16.76
N PHE A 699 11.31 24.09 -16.01
CA PHE A 699 10.38 23.11 -16.56
C PHE A 699 9.43 22.59 -15.49
N GLU A 700 8.23 22.21 -15.90
CA GLU A 700 7.17 21.74 -15.00
C GLU A 700 6.26 20.70 -15.71
N PRO A 701 5.64 19.79 -14.95
CA PRO A 701 4.68 18.86 -15.51
C PRO A 701 3.37 19.59 -15.82
N ALA A 702 2.79 19.36 -16.99
CA ALA A 702 1.55 20.01 -17.44
C ALA A 702 0.65 19.06 -18.23
N ARG A 703 -0.59 19.48 -18.48
CA ARG A 703 -1.58 18.76 -19.30
C ARG A 703 -2.10 19.59 -20.47
N ASP A 704 -1.46 19.42 -21.63
CA ASP A 704 -1.87 20.09 -22.87
C ASP A 704 -3.09 19.43 -23.53
N LEU A 705 -4.17 20.19 -23.70
CA LEU A 705 -5.35 19.76 -24.47
C LEU A 705 -5.00 19.35 -25.91
N ALA A 706 -3.98 19.96 -26.51
CA ALA A 706 -3.53 19.65 -27.87
C ALA A 706 -2.84 18.29 -28.00
N THR A 707 -2.34 17.72 -26.90
CA THR A 707 -1.60 16.43 -26.89
C THR A 707 -2.15 15.43 -25.87
N ALA A 708 -3.32 15.70 -25.28
CA ALA A 708 -3.91 14.95 -24.18
C ALA A 708 -4.07 13.44 -24.47
N GLU A 709 -4.43 13.09 -25.71
CA GLU A 709 -4.55 11.70 -26.16
C GLU A 709 -3.27 11.14 -26.82
N GLN A 710 -2.25 11.97 -27.06
CA GLN A 710 -1.03 11.55 -27.73
C GLN A 710 -0.02 10.92 -26.78
N PHE A 711 0.27 11.58 -25.65
CA PHE A 711 1.37 11.18 -24.78
C PHE A 711 0.90 10.47 -23.51
N VAL A 712 1.66 9.45 -23.12
CA VAL A 712 1.49 8.72 -21.86
C VAL A 712 2.84 8.64 -21.17
N TYR A 713 2.96 9.28 -20.01
CA TYR A 713 4.16 9.28 -19.18
C TYR A 713 4.08 8.15 -18.15
N GLY A 714 5.17 7.42 -17.90
CA GLY A 714 5.17 6.35 -16.90
C GLY A 714 6.54 6.08 -16.29
N SER A 715 6.55 5.44 -15.12
CA SER A 715 7.78 4.83 -14.61
C SER A 715 8.13 3.56 -15.37
N ALA A 716 9.40 3.14 -15.32
CA ALA A 716 9.74 1.79 -15.78
C ALA A 716 8.95 0.69 -15.04
N HIS A 717 8.57 0.93 -13.77
CA HIS A 717 7.88 -0.05 -12.94
C HIS A 717 6.41 -0.30 -13.32
N VAL A 718 5.84 0.45 -14.27
CA VAL A 718 4.60 0.01 -14.97
C VAL A 718 4.84 -1.33 -15.67
N GLY A 719 6.09 -1.63 -16.04
CA GLY A 719 6.52 -2.89 -16.66
C GLY A 719 7.01 -3.96 -15.67
N GLU A 720 6.88 -3.77 -14.35
CA GLU A 720 7.21 -4.81 -13.38
C GLU A 720 6.07 -5.84 -13.28
N SER A 721 6.42 -7.12 -13.07
CA SER A 721 5.50 -8.26 -12.89
C SER A 721 4.56 -8.52 -14.07
N TYR A 722 3.55 -7.67 -14.28
CA TYR A 722 2.53 -7.83 -15.31
C TYR A 722 2.34 -6.51 -16.07
N PRO A 723 3.11 -6.27 -17.15
CA PRO A 723 3.19 -4.97 -17.82
C PRO A 723 1.90 -4.44 -18.44
N ASP A 724 0.88 -5.29 -18.60
CA ASP A 724 -0.44 -4.93 -19.13
C ASP A 724 -1.47 -4.67 -18.02
N SER A 725 -1.14 -4.91 -16.74
CA SER A 725 -2.12 -4.84 -15.62
C SER A 725 -2.66 -3.44 -15.37
N TRP A 726 -2.03 -2.41 -15.92
CA TRP A 726 -2.54 -1.03 -15.87
C TRP A 726 -3.89 -0.87 -16.56
N GLU A 727 -4.24 -1.71 -17.55
CA GLU A 727 -5.57 -1.68 -18.20
C GLU A 727 -6.70 -2.07 -17.23
N GLU A 728 -6.41 -2.90 -16.23
CA GLU A 728 -7.42 -3.37 -15.26
C GLU A 728 -7.32 -2.65 -13.90
N ARG A 729 -6.13 -2.17 -13.54
CA ARG A 729 -5.82 -1.66 -12.18
C ARG A 729 -5.70 -0.14 -12.07
N CYS A 730 -5.62 0.58 -13.18
CA CYS A 730 -5.39 2.03 -13.17
C CYS A 730 -6.60 2.81 -13.71
N PRO A 731 -6.93 4.00 -13.14
CA PRO A 731 -8.01 4.87 -13.62
C PRO A 731 -7.57 5.62 -14.89
N HIS A 732 -7.43 4.88 -16.00
CA HIS A 732 -6.85 5.36 -17.26
C HIS A 732 -7.85 6.08 -18.17
N TYR A 733 -9.15 5.95 -17.91
CA TYR A 733 -10.24 6.70 -18.56
C TYR A 733 -10.93 7.65 -17.59
N SER A 734 -11.57 8.68 -18.14
CA SER A 734 -12.57 9.48 -17.43
C SER A 734 -13.92 8.75 -17.46
N VAL A 735 -14.79 8.97 -16.46
CA VAL A 735 -16.12 8.32 -16.45
C VAL A 735 -17.18 9.34 -16.81
N SER A 736 -17.94 9.10 -17.88
CA SER A 736 -18.98 10.01 -18.37
C SER A 736 -20.38 9.65 -17.85
N ASN A 737 -21.21 10.69 -17.71
CA ASN A 737 -22.55 10.63 -17.11
C ASN A 737 -22.53 10.05 -15.69
N ALA A 738 -21.45 10.32 -14.96
CA ALA A 738 -21.31 9.97 -13.56
C ALA A 738 -20.34 10.92 -12.86
N VAL A 739 -20.54 11.07 -11.56
CA VAL A 739 -19.61 11.75 -10.64
C VAL A 739 -19.15 10.77 -9.56
N PHE A 740 -17.93 10.96 -9.07
CA PHE A 740 -17.45 10.27 -7.88
C PHE A 740 -18.26 10.67 -6.65
N GLY A 741 -18.49 9.72 -5.76
CA GLY A 741 -19.13 9.97 -4.47
C GLY A 741 -18.54 9.15 -3.33
N LYS A 742 -19.14 9.35 -2.16
CA LYS A 742 -18.91 8.57 -0.95
C LYS A 742 -20.19 7.84 -0.58
N TRP A 743 -20.12 6.54 -0.37
CA TRP A 743 -21.27 5.73 0.00
C TRP A 743 -21.64 6.00 1.47
N SER A 744 -22.90 6.38 1.71
CA SER A 744 -23.41 6.72 3.02
C SER A 744 -24.91 6.40 3.08
N GLU A 745 -25.36 5.69 4.12
CA GLU A 745 -26.79 5.51 4.44
C GLU A 745 -27.66 4.88 3.33
N GLY A 746 -27.06 4.04 2.48
CA GLY A 746 -27.74 3.39 1.35
C GLY A 746 -27.79 4.22 0.07
N GLU A 747 -27.13 5.38 0.05
CA GLU A 747 -27.00 6.29 -1.08
C GLU A 747 -25.53 6.55 -1.43
N CYS A 748 -25.24 6.81 -2.70
CA CYS A 748 -23.97 7.39 -3.10
C CYS A 748 -24.09 8.93 -3.07
N VAL A 749 -23.33 9.58 -2.19
CA VAL A 749 -23.36 11.05 -2.03
C VAL A 749 -22.25 11.67 -2.89
N PRO A 750 -22.55 12.54 -3.86
CA PRO A 750 -21.55 13.07 -4.79
C PRO A 750 -20.60 14.09 -4.11
N PHE A 751 -19.35 14.13 -4.57
CA PHE A 751 -18.45 15.25 -4.23
C PHE A 751 -18.80 16.50 -5.06
N ASN A 752 -19.03 17.62 -4.39
CA ASN A 752 -19.52 18.89 -4.92
C ASN A 752 -18.87 20.08 -4.20
N ALA A 753 -19.40 21.30 -4.42
CA ALA A 753 -18.88 22.54 -3.84
C ALA A 753 -18.86 22.60 -2.30
N ASP A 754 -19.73 21.85 -1.62
CA ASP A 754 -19.91 21.92 -0.17
C ASP A 754 -19.00 20.93 0.61
N ASN A 755 -18.51 19.88 -0.06
CA ASN A 755 -17.78 18.77 0.55
C ASN A 755 -16.45 18.40 -0.15
N SER A 756 -16.03 19.19 -1.14
CA SER A 756 -14.73 19.05 -1.83
C SER A 756 -13.68 20.00 -1.24
N LEU A 757 -12.39 19.71 -1.45
CA LEU A 757 -11.29 20.51 -0.90
C LEU A 757 -11.27 21.92 -1.50
N HIS A 758 -11.40 22.01 -2.83
CA HIS A 758 -11.59 23.28 -3.55
C HIS A 758 -12.54 23.07 -4.73
N THR A 759 -13.34 24.08 -5.07
CA THR A 759 -14.16 24.07 -6.29
C THR A 759 -13.94 25.33 -7.09
N ILE A 760 -13.67 25.20 -8.39
CA ILE A 760 -13.44 26.33 -9.30
C ILE A 760 -14.44 26.33 -10.47
N GLU A 761 -14.69 27.52 -11.01
CA GLU A 761 -15.41 27.68 -12.28
C GLU A 761 -14.48 27.36 -13.47
N VAL A 762 -14.93 26.48 -14.36
CA VAL A 762 -14.22 26.09 -15.58
C VAL A 762 -15.09 26.30 -16.82
N THR A 763 -14.49 26.81 -17.89
CA THR A 763 -15.23 27.10 -19.13
C THR A 763 -15.61 25.85 -19.93
N THR A 764 -14.89 24.74 -19.75
CA THR A 764 -15.13 23.44 -20.39
C THR A 764 -14.71 22.30 -19.46
N LYS A 765 -15.19 21.07 -19.71
CA LYS A 765 -14.89 19.89 -18.89
C LYS A 765 -13.41 19.47 -18.96
N GLU A 766 -12.77 19.67 -20.11
CA GLU A 766 -11.37 19.32 -20.34
C GLU A 766 -10.43 20.23 -19.53
N LYS A 767 -10.86 21.43 -19.15
CA LYS A 767 -10.12 22.26 -18.18
C LYS A 767 -10.16 21.70 -16.77
N CYS A 768 -11.20 20.95 -16.38
CA CYS A 768 -11.24 20.25 -15.10
C CYS A 768 -10.21 19.10 -15.08
N TRP A 769 -10.09 18.36 -16.18
CA TRP A 769 -9.07 17.31 -16.37
C TRP A 769 -7.62 17.81 -16.30
N ALA A 770 -7.35 19.02 -16.81
CA ALA A 770 -6.06 19.68 -16.63
C ALA A 770 -5.90 20.18 -15.18
N TYR A 771 -6.90 20.86 -14.63
CA TYR A 771 -6.84 21.42 -13.28
C TYR A 771 -6.65 20.37 -12.18
N VAL A 772 -7.32 19.21 -12.24
CA VAL A 772 -7.12 18.13 -11.24
C VAL A 772 -5.67 17.62 -11.21
N PHE A 773 -4.92 17.74 -12.31
CA PHE A 773 -3.50 17.40 -12.35
C PHE A 773 -2.58 18.55 -11.91
N GLU A 774 -2.98 19.80 -12.15
CA GLU A 774 -2.17 21.00 -11.91
C GLU A 774 -2.49 21.69 -10.56
N ASN A 775 -3.47 21.18 -9.81
CA ASN A 775 -3.87 21.73 -8.52
C ASN A 775 -2.75 21.60 -7.46
N PRO A 776 -2.63 22.56 -6.51
CA PRO A 776 -1.51 22.62 -5.58
C PRO A 776 -1.46 21.47 -4.56
N ASP A 777 -2.59 20.79 -4.34
CA ASP A 777 -2.76 19.72 -3.35
C ASP A 777 -2.71 18.31 -3.98
N VAL A 778 -2.47 18.20 -5.29
CA VAL A 778 -2.31 16.92 -6.01
C VAL A 778 -1.18 16.07 -5.42
N ALA A 779 -1.30 14.74 -5.48
CA ALA A 779 -0.23 13.86 -5.01
C ALA A 779 1.08 14.14 -5.76
N SER A 780 2.04 14.72 -5.04
CA SER A 780 3.28 15.22 -5.61
C SER A 780 4.47 14.92 -4.70
N ASP A 781 5.49 14.31 -5.30
CA ASP A 781 6.76 14.04 -4.64
C ASP A 781 7.75 15.22 -4.77
N ALA A 782 7.30 16.37 -5.29
CA ALA A 782 8.13 17.56 -5.41
C ALA A 782 8.49 18.13 -4.03
N PRO A 783 9.75 18.54 -3.79
CA PRO A 783 10.12 19.15 -2.51
C PRO A 783 9.47 20.55 -2.39
N THR A 784 9.02 20.89 -1.18
CA THR A 784 8.41 22.20 -0.88
C THR A 784 9.42 23.34 -0.94
N THR A 785 10.70 23.05 -0.70
CA THR A 785 11.83 23.97 -0.83
C THR A 785 12.99 23.28 -1.58
N TYR A 786 13.79 24.04 -2.32
CA TYR A 786 15.01 23.53 -2.96
C TYR A 786 16.23 23.76 -2.06
N PRO A 787 17.22 22.84 -2.04
CA PRO A 787 18.49 23.05 -1.34
C PRO A 787 19.19 24.33 -1.76
N ASP A 788 19.92 24.96 -0.82
CA ASP A 788 20.58 26.24 -1.09
C ASP A 788 21.70 26.15 -2.14
N THR A 789 22.27 24.95 -2.32
CA THR A 789 23.23 24.60 -3.37
C THR A 789 22.54 24.39 -4.73
N PRO A 790 22.75 25.28 -5.73
CA PRO A 790 22.05 25.17 -7.01
C PRO A 790 22.53 23.96 -7.83
N GLN A 791 21.60 23.23 -8.47
CA GLN A 791 21.89 22.20 -9.47
C GLN A 791 22.42 22.82 -10.78
N ASN A 792 23.69 23.23 -10.75
CA ASN A 792 24.33 23.96 -11.84
C ASN A 792 24.95 23.05 -12.92
N SER A 793 25.08 21.75 -12.67
CA SER A 793 25.73 20.83 -13.60
C SER A 793 24.80 20.50 -14.75
N TRP A 794 25.35 20.46 -15.96
CA TRP A 794 24.62 19.97 -17.13
C TRP A 794 24.32 18.47 -17.02
N ARG A 795 24.90 17.75 -16.06
CA ARG A 795 24.75 16.30 -15.81
C ARG A 795 23.80 15.98 -14.65
N ASP A 796 23.10 16.98 -14.10
CA ASP A 796 22.11 16.81 -13.01
C ASP A 796 20.77 16.25 -13.55
N PHE A 797 20.79 15.08 -14.19
CA PHE A 797 19.60 14.49 -14.83
C PHE A 797 18.65 13.81 -13.84
N TRP A 798 19.20 13.30 -12.74
CA TRP A 798 18.49 12.56 -11.70
C TRP A 798 18.48 13.40 -10.43
N PRO A 799 17.30 13.72 -9.84
CA PRO A 799 17.24 14.46 -8.59
C PRO A 799 17.94 13.69 -7.47
N VAL A 800 18.72 14.37 -6.64
CA VAL A 800 19.36 13.75 -5.46
C VAL A 800 18.28 13.40 -4.43
N HIS A 801 18.40 12.23 -3.81
CA HIS A 801 17.60 11.82 -2.67
C HIS A 801 18.24 12.34 -1.37
N GLU A 802 17.42 13.01 -0.59
CA GLU A 802 17.76 13.53 0.75
C GLU A 802 16.71 13.00 1.73
N SER A 803 17.03 12.88 3.02
CA SER A 803 16.07 12.44 4.06
C SER A 803 14.86 13.36 4.22
N SER A 804 14.96 14.60 3.73
CA SER A 804 13.90 15.60 3.61
C SER A 804 12.99 15.43 2.38
N SER A 805 13.35 14.56 1.44
CA SER A 805 12.64 14.38 0.17
C SER A 805 11.24 13.80 0.40
N PRO A 806 10.15 14.52 0.08
CA PRO A 806 8.81 14.03 0.35
C PRO A 806 8.45 12.87 -0.58
N ALA A 807 7.66 11.93 -0.07
CA ALA A 807 7.00 10.90 -0.85
C ALA A 807 5.51 10.95 -0.52
N SER A 808 4.68 11.33 -1.49
CA SER A 808 3.22 11.41 -1.35
C SER A 808 2.58 10.04 -1.18
N GLY A 809 3.21 8.97 -1.70
CA GLY A 809 2.60 7.64 -1.78
C GLY A 809 1.35 7.59 -2.67
N GLY A 810 1.09 8.63 -3.48
CA GLY A 810 -0.18 8.82 -4.17
C GLY A 810 -1.27 9.50 -3.33
N VAL A 811 -0.99 9.94 -2.10
CA VAL A 811 -1.94 10.71 -1.27
C VAL A 811 -1.95 12.17 -1.73
N GLY A 812 -3.13 12.69 -2.05
CA GLY A 812 -3.34 14.07 -2.48
C GLY A 812 -4.74 14.28 -3.07
N ALA A 813 -5.00 15.50 -3.54
CA ALA A 813 -6.25 15.88 -4.19
C ALA A 813 -6.26 15.43 -5.66
N ASN A 814 -6.46 14.12 -5.85
CA ASN A 814 -6.23 13.44 -7.14
C ASN A 814 -7.49 13.24 -7.99
N TRP A 815 -8.67 13.53 -7.44
CA TRP A 815 -9.96 13.27 -8.06
C TRP A 815 -10.73 14.58 -8.22
N ALA A 816 -11.52 14.66 -9.28
CA ALA A 816 -12.40 15.80 -9.50
C ALA A 816 -13.70 15.39 -10.18
N ASN A 817 -14.77 16.09 -9.82
CA ASN A 817 -16.06 16.02 -10.50
C ASN A 817 -16.27 17.28 -11.33
N PHE A 818 -16.52 17.10 -12.63
CA PHE A 818 -17.06 18.14 -13.49
C PHE A 818 -18.59 18.02 -13.56
N TYR A 819 -19.28 19.10 -13.23
CA TYR A 819 -20.73 19.22 -13.35
C TYR A 819 -21.13 20.67 -13.64
N ARG A 820 -22.40 20.92 -13.95
CA ARG A 820 -22.93 22.29 -14.10
C ARG A 820 -23.67 22.71 -12.84
N ASP A 821 -23.41 23.92 -12.38
CA ASP A 821 -24.23 24.58 -11.36
C ASP A 821 -25.67 24.78 -11.89
N PRO A 822 -26.70 24.17 -11.27
CA PRO A 822 -28.09 24.31 -11.73
C PRO A 822 -28.61 25.75 -11.69
N SER A 823 -28.05 26.61 -10.85
CA SER A 823 -28.50 27.99 -10.64
C SER A 823 -27.89 28.99 -11.63
N THR A 824 -26.66 28.74 -12.10
CA THR A 824 -25.94 29.65 -13.01
C THR A 824 -25.60 29.04 -14.38
N GLY A 825 -25.75 27.73 -14.56
CA GLY A 825 -25.38 26.99 -15.78
C GLY A 825 -23.87 26.82 -16.01
N LYS A 826 -23.05 27.40 -15.12
CA LYS A 826 -21.59 27.41 -15.20
C LYS A 826 -21.00 26.03 -14.93
N GLY A 827 -19.90 25.69 -15.61
CA GLY A 827 -19.15 24.48 -15.33
C GLY A 827 -18.35 24.64 -14.03
N LEU A 828 -18.52 23.71 -13.11
CA LEU A 828 -17.74 23.62 -11.88
C LEU A 828 -16.81 22.40 -11.94
N CYS A 829 -15.62 22.56 -11.38
CA CYS A 829 -14.66 21.49 -11.17
C CYS A 829 -14.40 21.40 -9.66
N ALA A 830 -15.00 20.40 -9.01
CA ALA A 830 -14.86 20.15 -7.58
C ALA A 830 -13.76 19.12 -7.36
N VAL A 831 -12.65 19.54 -6.75
CA VAL A 831 -11.43 18.73 -6.55
C VAL A 831 -11.33 18.30 -5.09
N PHE A 832 -11.06 17.02 -4.85
CA PHE A 832 -11.06 16.42 -3.50
C PHE A 832 -9.96 15.38 -3.33
N ASN A 833 -9.62 15.09 -2.07
CA ASN A 833 -8.54 14.19 -1.63
C ASN A 833 -9.03 12.92 -0.92
N THR A 834 -10.35 12.75 -0.76
CA THR A 834 -10.98 11.55 -0.24
C THR A 834 -11.07 10.48 -1.33
N VAL A 835 -10.66 9.25 -1.04
CA VAL A 835 -10.83 8.13 -1.97
C VAL A 835 -12.34 7.85 -2.16
N PRO A 836 -12.87 7.95 -3.40
CA PRO A 836 -14.27 7.64 -3.68
C PRO A 836 -14.47 6.12 -3.69
N ASP A 837 -15.62 5.68 -3.18
CA ASP A 837 -16.02 4.27 -3.11
C ASP A 837 -17.34 3.97 -3.85
N CYS A 838 -17.95 4.98 -4.46
CA CYS A 838 -19.11 4.82 -5.33
C CYS A 838 -19.14 5.88 -6.45
N PHE A 839 -20.02 5.65 -7.43
CA PHE A 839 -20.37 6.61 -8.48
C PHE A 839 -21.85 6.93 -8.41
N VAL A 840 -22.19 8.21 -8.62
CA VAL A 840 -23.57 8.67 -8.83
C VAL A 840 -23.80 8.80 -10.34
N PRO A 841 -24.73 8.03 -10.95
CA PRO A 841 -25.14 8.24 -12.34
C PRO A 841 -25.81 9.62 -12.48
N LEU A 842 -25.28 10.48 -13.35
CA LEU A 842 -25.75 11.85 -13.51
C LEU A 842 -25.40 12.39 -14.92
N GLU A 843 -26.40 12.70 -15.74
CA GLU A 843 -26.19 13.17 -17.12
C GLU A 843 -25.39 14.50 -17.19
N ASP A 844 -24.70 14.70 -18.32
CA ASP A 844 -23.85 15.89 -18.60
C ASP A 844 -22.70 16.15 -17.58
N THR A 845 -22.36 15.15 -16.76
CA THR A 845 -21.22 15.19 -15.82
C THR A 845 -20.09 14.23 -16.20
N VAL A 846 -18.88 14.50 -15.68
CA VAL A 846 -17.70 13.65 -15.89
C VAL A 846 -16.85 13.58 -14.62
N ALA A 847 -16.44 12.37 -14.26
CA ALA A 847 -15.51 12.08 -13.18
C ALA A 847 -14.07 11.98 -13.74
N TYR A 848 -13.16 12.80 -13.21
CA TYR A 848 -11.77 12.95 -13.65
C TYR A 848 -10.77 12.54 -12.56
N THR A 849 -9.61 12.01 -12.98
CA THR A 849 -8.45 11.83 -12.09
C THR A 849 -7.20 12.50 -12.65
N ALA A 850 -6.24 12.79 -11.78
CA ALA A 850 -4.90 13.25 -12.15
C ALA A 850 -4.09 12.23 -12.97
N LEU A 851 -4.55 10.97 -13.10
CA LEU A 851 -3.90 9.92 -13.90
C LEU A 851 -4.57 9.69 -15.26
N GLY A 852 -5.90 9.75 -15.32
CA GLY A 852 -6.70 9.31 -16.47
C GLY A 852 -6.68 10.22 -17.69
N SER A 853 -7.06 9.67 -18.85
CA SER A 853 -7.15 10.36 -20.15
C SER A 853 -8.41 11.21 -20.30
N LEU A 854 -8.51 12.03 -21.36
CA LEU A 854 -9.74 12.73 -21.71
C LEU A 854 -10.78 11.80 -22.34
N ALA A 855 -10.35 10.66 -22.88
CA ALA A 855 -11.27 9.63 -23.34
C ALA A 855 -12.20 9.17 -22.21
N GLU A 856 -13.50 9.15 -22.52
CA GLU A 856 -14.58 8.89 -21.59
C GLU A 856 -15.16 7.49 -21.80
N GLN A 857 -15.37 6.76 -20.70
CA GLN A 857 -16.14 5.52 -20.66
C GLN A 857 -17.41 5.69 -19.81
N PRO A 858 -18.53 5.06 -20.19
CA PRO A 858 -19.71 5.00 -19.32
C PRO A 858 -19.46 4.09 -18.12
N LEU A 859 -20.32 4.16 -17.12
CA LEU A 859 -20.38 3.16 -16.04
C LEU A 859 -20.58 1.74 -16.61
N PRO A 860 -20.08 0.69 -15.93
CA PRO A 860 -20.37 -0.70 -16.29
C PRO A 860 -21.87 -0.99 -16.35
N THR A 861 -22.26 -1.86 -17.27
CA THR A 861 -23.63 -2.37 -17.38
C THR A 861 -23.98 -3.25 -16.18
N CYS A 862 -25.21 -3.13 -15.68
CA CYS A 862 -25.78 -4.03 -14.67
C CYS A 862 -26.76 -5.02 -15.31
N ASP A 863 -27.11 -6.10 -14.61
CA ASP A 863 -28.12 -7.09 -15.05
C ASP A 863 -29.41 -6.93 -14.22
N PRO A 864 -30.53 -6.44 -14.79
CA PRO A 864 -31.79 -6.29 -14.08
C PRO A 864 -32.34 -7.59 -13.46
N GLY A 865 -31.98 -8.75 -14.00
CA GLY A 865 -32.41 -10.06 -13.48
C GLY A 865 -31.68 -10.51 -12.21
N ASN A 866 -30.55 -9.88 -11.89
CA ASN A 866 -29.67 -10.27 -10.78
C ASN A 866 -29.24 -9.07 -9.90
N PHE A 867 -29.78 -7.87 -10.15
CA PHE A 867 -29.43 -6.66 -9.41
C PHE A 867 -30.32 -6.47 -8.18
N SER A 868 -29.73 -6.54 -6.98
CA SER A 868 -30.41 -6.18 -5.74
C SER A 868 -30.51 -4.67 -5.59
N TYR A 869 -31.73 -4.12 -5.63
CA TYR A 869 -31.99 -2.70 -5.42
C TYR A 869 -31.45 -2.21 -4.07
N ALA A 870 -30.69 -1.10 -4.08
CA ALA A 870 -30.36 -0.38 -2.86
C ALA A 870 -31.38 0.76 -2.65
N GLN A 871 -31.87 0.89 -1.42
CA GLN A 871 -32.80 1.95 -1.01
C GLN A 871 -32.17 2.71 0.14
N GLY A 872 -31.98 4.02 -0.04
CA GLY A 872 -31.62 4.93 1.04
C GLY A 872 -32.78 5.15 2.02
N GLU A 873 -32.48 5.77 3.15
CA GLU A 873 -33.49 6.10 4.16
C GLU A 873 -34.51 7.14 3.66
N CYS A 874 -35.69 7.12 4.27
CA CYS A 874 -36.76 8.08 4.00
C CYS A 874 -36.51 9.39 4.77
N ARG A 875 -36.22 10.49 4.07
CA ARG A 875 -36.03 11.84 4.63
C ARG A 875 -36.90 12.85 3.87
N ASP A 876 -37.63 13.69 4.60
CA ASP A 876 -38.59 14.66 4.04
C ASP A 876 -39.56 14.04 3.01
N CYS A 877 -40.04 12.84 3.31
CA CYS A 877 -40.89 12.01 2.45
C CYS A 877 -40.27 11.60 1.09
N LYS A 878 -38.96 11.74 0.92
CA LYS A 878 -38.21 11.21 -0.23
C LYS A 878 -37.16 10.20 0.20
N ARG A 879 -36.81 9.27 -0.68
CA ARG A 879 -35.66 8.37 -0.53
C ARG A 879 -34.95 8.22 -1.86
N THR A 880 -33.64 8.11 -1.85
CA THR A 880 -32.89 7.73 -3.04
C THR A 880 -32.95 6.22 -3.25
N ILE A 881 -33.06 5.77 -4.50
CA ILE A 881 -33.05 4.36 -4.88
C ILE A 881 -32.07 4.17 -6.03
N LEU A 882 -31.17 3.21 -5.88
CA LEU A 882 -30.31 2.73 -6.96
C LEU A 882 -30.96 1.50 -7.60
N ARG A 883 -31.25 1.59 -8.90
CA ARG A 883 -31.87 0.55 -9.72
C ARG A 883 -30.99 0.20 -10.91
N CYS A 884 -31.24 -0.98 -11.47
CA CYS A 884 -30.77 -1.35 -12.79
C CYS A 884 -31.94 -1.32 -13.77
N GLU A 885 -31.88 -0.41 -14.75
CA GLU A 885 -32.92 -0.21 -15.75
C GLU A 885 -32.27 -0.19 -17.14
N ASP A 886 -32.81 -0.95 -18.09
CA ASP A 886 -32.22 -1.16 -19.43
C ASP A 886 -30.71 -1.46 -19.44
N ASN A 887 -30.27 -2.27 -18.46
CA ASN A 887 -28.88 -2.64 -18.18
C ASN A 887 -27.96 -1.48 -17.73
N ARG A 888 -28.53 -0.35 -17.27
CA ARG A 888 -27.81 0.84 -16.78
C ARG A 888 -28.15 1.11 -15.32
N LEU A 889 -27.17 1.59 -14.56
CA LEU A 889 -27.39 2.06 -13.19
C LEU A 889 -28.13 3.40 -13.24
N VAL A 890 -29.23 3.49 -12.48
CA VAL A 890 -30.07 4.68 -12.37
C VAL A 890 -30.26 4.98 -10.87
N GLN A 891 -30.01 6.23 -10.47
CA GLN A 891 -30.19 6.71 -9.09
C GLN A 891 -31.26 7.81 -9.10
N GLU A 892 -32.42 7.54 -8.49
CA GLU A 892 -33.58 8.44 -8.48
C GLU A 892 -34.15 8.66 -7.08
N GLN A 893 -34.88 9.77 -6.88
CA GLN A 893 -35.65 10.02 -5.66
C GLN A 893 -37.11 9.57 -5.80
N GLU A 894 -37.54 8.63 -4.97
CA GLU A 894 -38.94 8.18 -4.87
C GLU A 894 -39.61 8.79 -3.62
N SER A 895 -40.93 9.03 -3.68
CA SER A 895 -41.72 9.35 -2.48
C SER A 895 -41.86 8.12 -1.58
N CYS A 896 -41.45 8.24 -0.32
CA CYS A 896 -41.48 7.16 0.67
C CYS A 896 -42.56 7.32 1.75
N CYS A 897 -43.23 8.48 1.80
CA CYS A 897 -44.46 8.63 2.58
C CYS A 897 -45.68 8.18 1.77
N SER A 898 -46.61 7.48 2.41
CA SER A 898 -47.93 7.22 1.83
C SER A 898 -48.70 8.53 1.68
N SER A 899 -49.18 8.82 0.47
CA SER A 899 -50.19 9.87 0.28
C SER A 899 -51.37 9.63 1.23
N PRO A 900 -51.92 10.66 1.90
CA PRO A 900 -53.18 10.49 2.61
C PRO A 900 -54.25 9.99 1.61
N PRO A 901 -55.19 9.13 2.05
CA PRO A 901 -56.23 8.62 1.16
C PRO A 901 -56.97 9.80 0.53
N PRO A 902 -57.40 9.68 -0.75
CA PRO A 902 -58.06 10.77 -1.44
C PRO A 902 -59.26 11.22 -0.62
N VAL A 903 -59.24 12.49 -0.17
CA VAL A 903 -60.33 13.07 0.59
C VAL A 903 -61.56 13.02 -0.31
N THR A 904 -62.46 12.08 -0.01
CA THR A 904 -63.78 12.00 -0.64
C THR A 904 -64.43 13.37 -0.48
N PRO A 905 -64.83 14.05 -1.57
CA PRO A 905 -65.33 15.41 -1.47
C PRO A 905 -66.53 15.44 -0.54
N VAL A 906 -66.40 16.20 0.55
CA VAL A 906 -67.51 16.47 1.47
C VAL A 906 -68.64 17.08 0.63
N PRO A 907 -69.86 16.50 0.64
CA PRO A 907 -70.96 17.04 -0.14
C PRO A 907 -71.24 18.49 0.31
N PRO A 908 -71.47 19.43 -0.62
CA PRO A 908 -71.64 20.83 -0.27
C PRO A 908 -72.83 21.00 0.68
N ALA A 909 -72.63 21.82 1.71
CA ALA A 909 -73.70 22.17 2.65
C ALA A 909 -74.91 22.74 1.88
N PRO A 910 -76.16 22.47 2.30
CA PRO A 910 -77.34 22.94 1.58
C PRO A 910 -77.34 24.47 1.49
N GLY A 911 -77.33 24.99 0.26
CA GLY A 911 -77.53 26.41 0.01
C GLY A 911 -78.94 26.86 0.47
N PRO A 912 -79.12 28.15 0.81
CA PRO A 912 -80.41 28.65 1.27
C PRO A 912 -81.50 28.42 0.21
N THR A 913 -82.62 27.86 0.64
CA THR A 913 -83.78 27.58 -0.20
C THR A 913 -84.29 28.82 -0.93
N PRO A 914 -84.50 28.78 -2.26
CA PRO A 914 -85.16 29.86 -2.98
C PRO A 914 -86.64 29.97 -2.55
N PRO A 915 -87.24 31.17 -2.62
CA PRO A 915 -88.63 31.38 -2.24
C PRO A 915 -89.59 30.57 -3.14
N ALA A 916 -90.61 29.99 -2.52
CA ALA A 916 -91.54 29.07 -3.18
C ALA A 916 -92.40 29.77 -4.27
N PRO A 917 -92.82 29.04 -5.33
CA PRO A 917 -93.68 29.61 -6.37
C PRO A 917 -95.06 30.00 -5.85
N ILE A 918 -95.58 31.13 -6.34
CA ILE A 918 -96.96 31.56 -6.12
C ILE A 918 -97.92 30.57 -6.80
N PRO A 919 -98.88 29.96 -6.09
CA PRO A 919 -99.88 29.11 -6.73
C PRO A 919 -100.96 29.97 -7.41
N GLN A 920 -101.27 29.67 -8.68
CA GLN A 920 -102.51 30.14 -9.31
C GLN A 920 -103.68 29.17 -9.00
N PRO A 921 -104.92 29.67 -8.89
CA PRO A 921 -105.99 28.95 -8.19
C PRO A 921 -106.82 28.02 -9.08
N ALA A 922 -107.35 26.97 -8.45
CA ALA A 922 -108.50 26.18 -8.89
C ALA A 922 -109.44 25.97 -7.68
N PRO A 923 -110.74 25.66 -7.87
CA PRO A 923 -111.79 26.44 -7.21
C PRO A 923 -112.28 25.92 -5.84
N THR A 924 -112.90 26.83 -5.09
CA THR A 924 -113.91 26.58 -4.02
C THR A 924 -115.05 25.67 -4.52
N PRO A 925 -115.83 24.96 -3.66
CA PRO A 925 -116.30 25.32 -2.29
C PRO A 925 -116.32 24.10 -1.32
N PRO A 926 -117.12 24.03 -0.23
CA PRO A 926 -117.83 25.07 0.54
C PRO A 926 -117.31 25.28 1.98
#